data_AF-A0A7C5XWQ2-F1
#
_entry.id   AF-A0A7C5XWQ2-F1
#
_cell.length_a   1.000
_cell.length_b   1.000
_cell.length_c   1.000
_cell.angle_alpha   90.00
_cell.angle_beta   90.00
_cell.angle_gamma   90.00
#
_symmetry.space_group_name_H-M   'P 1'
#
loop_
_entity.id
_entity.type
_entity.pdbx_description
1 polymer ?
#
loop_
_entity_poly.entity_id
_entity_poly.type
_entity_poly.pdbx_seq_one_letter_code
_entity_poly.pdbx_strand_id
1 'polypeptide(L)'
;LLLSAVLHLAVLGQRSFHHDESIHAKLSWDLLHFGSYRYDPTYHGPLLYYLTAATFAVLGDSDFTARLPSALAGISLIFVAWGLRRRLGESGAWWTGLLVTLSPLFLYYGRFLRMDVLEAALASAAGLAFLGTLRERRGAWWLLGLAAGLAVATKENAYVTAALAALSAGVVGLYVGPRKSLRRAVGWVRAHLAGIGLAVAVLVLVTIPIYTVGFTFLKDWCYPAKAISYWWHQHNIHRVGGPWWYHLPRLAIYEFLPIGAALVWAVRRRGRMRPLEVFLLSFGLGSVGLYCYLGEKTPWLGVHQVWAFIPLAGLELAHTFGPRGSRWGRAVAGVALAATVVTTVTASFVLDEITPARRRVEALIFVQTTPEAHAVAREGVRLAAKEGQDGEPVATVSGEAAWPMMWYWRNITVRWGRPARGLRPPLVLCDPDEEGAVRATLGPGYTRERIPLRAWWLMYQRRPTLVEAVRYALTRIPWGALGSTDIVVFHRGPKPPPVQDVAVPAGMARALGCRHARLVGGGEVGEPRGLALGPAGLVVADTALSRIVVLDPVTGKVTSRPDVPLDRPESAAWLPSGRLVVADTWHHRVLEIDPRSGALSELPPPPGGWYGPRGVAVRADGAVVVSDTGNKRLVLYGPGGGPPSILGGPGDAPGRLDEPVGVAWVSKDAIAVCDTGNRRVQLLTTDGRVLRVVPLPGAWSDFYSRPEIAVLAPDDWLVSDTPGKCLWRIRGGKVKRIVPGPPEIQPTGLAWDARTGMLVMGDLTGKVWVLEVPDG
;
A
#
# COMPACT_ATOMS: atom_id res chain seq x y z
N LEU A 1 32.10 -23.25 7.69
CA LEU A 1 31.02 -23.85 6.87
C LEU A 1 29.78 -24.09 7.71
N LEU A 2 29.83 -24.97 8.73
CA LEU A 2 28.67 -25.25 9.60
C LEU A 2 28.00 -23.98 10.16
N LEU A 3 28.79 -23.06 10.74
CA LEU A 3 28.27 -21.79 11.25
C LEU A 3 27.50 -21.00 10.18
N SER A 4 28.02 -20.93 8.95
CA SER A 4 27.34 -20.22 7.86
C SER A 4 26.08 -20.92 7.41
N ALA A 5 26.08 -22.26 7.35
CA ALA A 5 24.87 -23.02 7.05
C ALA A 5 23.78 -22.78 8.10
N VAL A 6 24.12 -22.84 9.39
CA VAL A 6 23.19 -22.54 10.48
C VAL A 6 22.65 -21.11 10.36
N LEU A 7 23.52 -20.11 10.20
CA LEU A 7 23.10 -18.71 10.12
C LEU A 7 22.26 -18.41 8.87
N HIS A 8 22.53 -19.04 7.72
CA HIS A 8 21.75 -18.78 6.50
C HIS A 8 20.44 -19.57 6.46
N LEU A 9 20.36 -20.75 7.08
CA LEU A 9 19.19 -21.63 6.97
C LEU A 9 18.23 -21.56 8.18
N ALA A 10 18.70 -21.19 9.37
CA ALA A 10 17.84 -21.09 10.54
C ALA A 10 16.71 -20.08 10.31
N VAL A 11 15.46 -20.45 10.61
CA VAL A 11 14.26 -19.59 10.51
C VAL A 11 14.11 -18.82 9.19
N LEU A 12 14.62 -19.35 8.08
CA LEU A 12 14.69 -18.65 6.78
C LEU A 12 13.30 -18.25 6.23
N GLY A 13 12.25 -19.02 6.55
CA GLY A 13 10.87 -18.74 6.14
C GLY A 13 10.04 -17.89 7.12
N GLN A 14 10.59 -17.43 8.24
CA GLN A 14 9.77 -16.81 9.30
C GLN A 14 9.34 -15.37 8.99
N ARG A 15 10.16 -14.61 8.27
CA ARG A 15 9.87 -13.21 7.92
C ARG A 15 8.93 -13.12 6.72
N SER A 16 7.94 -12.24 6.83
CA SER A 16 7.07 -11.78 5.75
C SER A 16 7.90 -11.36 4.54
N PHE A 17 7.42 -11.76 3.36
CA PHE A 17 8.03 -11.37 2.10
C PHE A 17 8.00 -9.86 1.91
N HIS A 18 9.15 -9.31 1.52
CA HIS A 18 9.18 -8.01 0.87
C HIS A 18 8.41 -8.04 -0.45
N HIS A 19 7.94 -6.88 -0.89
CA HIS A 19 7.33 -6.67 -2.22
C HIS A 19 8.06 -7.43 -3.34
N ASP A 20 9.34 -7.12 -3.57
CA ASP A 20 10.18 -7.81 -4.56
C ASP A 20 10.28 -9.32 -4.32
N GLU A 21 10.37 -9.83 -3.08
CA GLU A 21 10.42 -11.28 -2.83
C GLU A 21 9.14 -11.97 -3.32
N SER A 22 7.99 -11.35 -3.08
CA SER A 22 6.70 -11.90 -3.55
C SER A 22 6.60 -11.96 -5.06
N ILE A 23 7.19 -10.99 -5.77
CA ILE A 23 7.27 -11.00 -7.23
C ILE A 23 8.16 -12.14 -7.70
N HIS A 24 9.39 -12.23 -7.18
CA HIS A 24 10.33 -13.29 -7.57
C HIS A 24 9.75 -14.68 -7.32
N ALA A 25 9.16 -14.89 -6.15
CA ALA A 25 8.58 -16.17 -5.79
C ALA A 25 7.35 -16.51 -6.65
N LYS A 26 6.44 -15.55 -6.89
CA LYS A 26 5.25 -15.80 -7.72
C LYS A 26 5.62 -16.08 -9.17
N LEU A 27 6.54 -15.32 -9.77
CA LEU A 27 6.98 -15.54 -11.14
C LEU A 27 7.74 -16.87 -11.30
N SER A 28 8.51 -17.29 -10.29
CA SER A 28 9.12 -18.63 -10.27
C SER A 28 8.08 -19.74 -10.16
N TRP A 29 7.02 -19.52 -9.40
CA TRP A 29 5.92 -20.47 -9.29
C TRP A 29 5.14 -20.56 -10.60
N ASP A 30 4.90 -19.44 -11.28
CA ASP A 30 4.26 -19.41 -12.61
C ASP A 30 5.12 -20.07 -13.69
N LEU A 31 6.44 -19.86 -13.65
CA LEU A 31 7.39 -20.56 -14.51
C LEU A 31 7.28 -22.09 -14.33
N LEU A 32 7.18 -22.56 -13.08
CA LEU A 32 7.08 -23.99 -12.79
C LEU A 32 5.74 -24.59 -13.24
N HIS A 33 4.62 -23.92 -12.96
CA HIS A 33 3.28 -24.50 -13.15
C HIS A 33 2.68 -24.26 -14.53
N PHE A 34 3.03 -23.13 -15.17
CA PHE A 34 2.44 -22.72 -16.45
C PHE A 34 3.47 -22.57 -17.57
N GLY A 35 4.77 -22.69 -17.26
CA GLY A 35 5.83 -22.39 -18.23
C GLY A 35 5.87 -20.92 -18.64
N SER A 36 5.20 -20.03 -17.90
CA SER A 36 5.05 -18.63 -18.26
C SER A 36 6.09 -17.77 -17.55
N TYR A 37 7.17 -17.44 -18.27
CA TYR A 37 8.14 -16.43 -17.85
C TYR A 37 8.67 -15.69 -19.08
N ARG A 38 8.89 -14.38 -18.94
CA ARG A 38 9.55 -13.59 -19.97
C ARG A 38 10.49 -12.59 -19.32
N TYR A 39 11.67 -12.43 -19.91
CA TYR A 39 12.66 -11.50 -19.40
C TYR A 39 12.16 -10.05 -19.45
N ASP A 40 12.10 -9.43 -18.28
CA ASP A 40 11.85 -8.01 -18.06
C ASP A 40 13.00 -7.42 -17.24
N PRO A 41 13.77 -6.45 -17.77
CA PRO A 41 14.85 -5.79 -17.03
C PRO A 41 14.41 -5.19 -15.70
N THR A 42 13.13 -4.84 -15.55
CA THR A 42 12.55 -4.33 -14.30
C THR A 42 12.74 -5.29 -13.12
N TYR A 43 12.80 -6.59 -13.40
CA TYR A 43 12.91 -7.65 -12.39
C TYR A 43 14.22 -8.44 -12.49
N HIS A 44 15.24 -7.85 -13.10
CA HIS A 44 16.60 -8.39 -13.21
C HIS A 44 16.74 -9.69 -14.02
N GLY A 45 17.92 -10.30 -13.92
CA GLY A 45 18.30 -11.46 -14.68
C GLY A 45 17.49 -12.73 -14.32
N PRO A 46 17.28 -13.62 -15.30
CA PRO A 46 16.44 -14.80 -15.17
C PRO A 46 16.95 -15.91 -14.23
N LEU A 47 18.24 -15.96 -13.88
CA LEU A 47 18.83 -17.14 -13.24
C LEU A 47 18.16 -17.52 -11.90
N LEU A 48 17.90 -16.55 -11.02
CA LEU A 48 17.27 -16.85 -9.72
C LEU A 48 15.86 -17.40 -9.88
N TYR A 49 15.14 -17.02 -10.94
CA TYR A 49 13.80 -17.53 -11.20
C TYR A 49 13.83 -19.03 -11.48
N TYR A 50 14.77 -19.47 -12.33
CA TYR A 50 14.99 -20.89 -12.61
C TYR A 50 15.44 -21.66 -11.37
N LEU A 51 16.38 -21.10 -10.60
CA LEU A 51 16.86 -21.76 -9.38
C LEU A 51 15.73 -21.91 -8.35
N THR A 52 14.88 -20.90 -8.22
CA THR A 52 13.73 -20.91 -7.30
C THR A 52 12.61 -21.83 -7.79
N ALA A 53 12.35 -21.86 -9.10
CA ALA A 53 11.42 -22.83 -9.69
C ALA A 53 11.91 -24.28 -9.48
N ALA A 54 13.23 -24.51 -9.60
CA ALA A 54 13.83 -25.80 -9.32
C ALA A 54 13.72 -26.18 -7.82
N THR A 55 13.89 -25.24 -6.89
CA THR A 55 13.67 -25.54 -5.46
C THR A 55 12.21 -25.86 -5.17
N PHE A 56 11.26 -25.15 -5.78
CA PHE A 56 9.83 -25.47 -5.67
C PHE A 56 9.50 -26.86 -6.23
N ALA A 57 10.07 -27.23 -7.39
CA ALA A 57 9.84 -28.53 -8.00
C ALA A 57 10.32 -29.70 -7.12
N VAL A 58 11.41 -29.51 -6.37
CA VAL A 58 12.04 -30.58 -5.58
C VAL A 58 11.55 -30.60 -4.13
N LEU A 59 11.29 -29.44 -3.52
CA LEU A 59 11.03 -29.30 -2.08
C LEU A 59 9.63 -28.73 -1.75
N GLY A 60 8.83 -28.39 -2.77
CA GLY A 60 7.57 -27.67 -2.61
C GLY A 60 7.75 -26.16 -2.47
N ASP A 61 6.68 -25.41 -2.74
CA ASP A 61 6.66 -23.94 -2.66
C ASP A 61 6.33 -23.43 -1.24
N SER A 62 7.28 -22.69 -0.67
CA SER A 62 7.15 -22.05 0.64
C SER A 62 8.10 -20.86 0.75
N ASP A 63 7.89 -19.99 1.74
CA ASP A 63 8.77 -18.86 2.01
C ASP A 63 10.23 -19.31 2.28
N PHE A 64 10.40 -20.50 2.89
CA PHE A 64 11.71 -21.10 3.13
C PHE A 64 12.39 -21.55 1.83
N THR A 65 11.69 -22.36 1.02
CA THR A 65 12.24 -22.93 -0.22
C THR A 65 12.47 -21.87 -1.29
N ALA A 66 11.70 -20.78 -1.24
CA ALA A 66 11.87 -19.63 -2.11
C ALA A 66 13.22 -18.93 -1.86
N ARG A 67 13.60 -18.71 -0.59
CA ARG A 67 14.85 -18.02 -0.22
C ARG A 67 16.10 -18.91 -0.29
N LEU A 68 15.92 -20.22 -0.47
CA LEU A 68 17.00 -21.20 -0.43
C LEU A 68 18.13 -20.93 -1.44
N PRO A 69 17.88 -20.56 -2.71
CA PRO A 69 18.97 -20.25 -3.66
C PRO A 69 19.87 -19.10 -3.19
N SER A 70 19.30 -18.03 -2.65
CA SER A 70 20.06 -16.89 -2.10
C SER A 70 20.86 -17.30 -0.86
N ALA A 71 20.28 -18.13 0.02
CA ALA A 71 20.95 -18.64 1.21
C ALA A 71 22.15 -19.53 0.86
N LEU A 72 21.98 -20.43 -0.11
CA LEU A 72 23.05 -21.28 -0.63
C LEU A 72 24.14 -20.46 -1.32
N ALA A 73 23.78 -19.38 -2.02
CA ALA A 73 24.77 -18.46 -2.59
C ALA A 73 25.62 -17.79 -1.50
N GLY A 74 24.98 -17.33 -0.41
CA GLY A 74 25.69 -16.77 0.75
C GLY A 74 26.66 -17.77 1.39
N ILE A 75 26.23 -19.02 1.58
CA ILE A 75 27.10 -20.11 2.09
C ILE A 75 28.27 -20.39 1.14
N SER A 76 28.03 -20.32 -0.17
CA SER A 76 29.02 -20.65 -1.20
C SER A 76 30.23 -19.71 -1.21
N LEU A 77 30.09 -18.48 -0.67
CA LEU A 77 31.17 -17.51 -0.54
C LEU A 77 32.32 -18.01 0.37
N ILE A 78 32.08 -19.01 1.22
CA ILE A 78 33.16 -19.68 1.95
C ILE A 78 34.13 -20.38 1.00
N PHE A 79 33.64 -20.98 -0.08
CA PHE A 79 34.49 -21.61 -1.08
C PHE A 79 35.29 -20.57 -1.87
N VAL A 80 34.76 -19.35 -2.02
CA VAL A 80 35.52 -18.23 -2.57
C VAL A 80 36.70 -17.88 -1.66
N ALA A 81 36.45 -17.70 -0.36
CA ALA A 81 37.50 -17.43 0.63
C ALA A 81 38.56 -18.55 0.62
N TRP A 82 38.12 -19.81 0.60
CA TRP A 82 39.01 -20.97 0.51
C TRP A 82 39.81 -21.01 -0.80
N GLY A 83 39.21 -20.61 -1.93
CA GLY A 83 39.91 -20.49 -3.23
C GLY A 83 41.03 -19.45 -3.21
N LEU A 84 40.89 -18.41 -2.40
CA LEU A 84 41.89 -17.36 -2.20
C LEU A 84 43.03 -17.74 -1.23
N ARG A 85 42.97 -18.89 -0.55
CA ARG A 85 43.98 -19.32 0.46
C ARG A 85 45.43 -19.29 -0.03
N ARG A 86 45.68 -19.60 -1.30
CA ARG A 86 47.05 -19.55 -1.86
C ARG A 86 47.58 -18.13 -2.04
N ARG A 87 46.70 -17.12 -2.07
CA ARG A 87 47.06 -15.70 -2.23
C ARG A 87 47.09 -14.98 -0.87
N LEU A 88 46.17 -15.34 0.02
CA LEU A 88 45.99 -14.71 1.33
C LEU A 88 46.74 -15.42 2.47
N GLY A 89 47.11 -16.69 2.28
CA GLY A 89 47.52 -17.59 3.37
C GLY A 89 46.30 -18.25 4.02
N GLU A 90 46.54 -19.33 4.77
CA GLU A 90 45.47 -20.11 5.41
C GLU A 90 44.69 -19.30 6.45
N SER A 91 45.41 -18.63 7.35
CA SER A 91 44.80 -17.75 8.36
C SER A 91 44.01 -16.60 7.72
N GLY A 92 44.59 -15.96 6.69
CA GLY A 92 43.90 -14.89 5.96
C GLY A 92 42.59 -15.36 5.33
N ALA A 93 42.61 -16.51 4.64
CA ALA A 93 41.40 -17.09 4.05
C ALA A 93 40.37 -17.54 5.08
N TRP A 94 40.81 -18.07 6.23
CA TRP A 94 39.90 -18.42 7.33
C TRP A 94 39.17 -17.19 7.85
N TRP A 95 39.89 -16.09 8.12
CA TRP A 95 39.29 -14.82 8.55
C TRP A 95 38.39 -14.21 7.48
N THR A 96 38.75 -14.27 6.19
CA THR A 96 37.86 -13.87 5.09
C THR A 96 36.56 -14.67 5.10
N GLY A 97 36.63 -16.00 5.29
CA GLY A 97 35.45 -16.86 5.37
C GLY A 97 34.57 -16.57 6.60
N LEU A 98 35.18 -16.25 7.74
CA LEU A 98 34.45 -15.84 8.93
C LEU A 98 33.77 -14.48 8.72
N LEU A 99 34.47 -13.50 8.17
CA LEU A 99 33.93 -12.15 7.95
C LEU A 99 32.79 -12.13 6.93
N VAL A 100 32.86 -12.91 5.85
CA VAL A 100 31.71 -13.00 4.92
C VAL A 100 30.51 -13.69 5.55
N THR A 101 30.74 -14.61 6.48
CA THR A 101 29.67 -15.28 7.26
C THR A 101 29.03 -14.33 8.27
N LEU A 102 29.83 -13.44 8.88
CA LEU A 102 29.39 -12.55 9.95
C LEU A 102 29.06 -11.13 9.49
N SER A 103 29.29 -10.76 8.23
CA SER A 103 28.92 -9.44 7.70
C SER A 103 27.40 -9.27 7.78
N PRO A 104 26.88 -8.21 8.44
CA PRO A 104 25.45 -7.98 8.51
C PRO A 104 24.81 -7.89 7.14
N LEU A 105 25.43 -7.23 6.15
CA LEU A 105 24.87 -7.13 4.80
C LEU A 105 24.81 -8.49 4.10
N PHE A 106 25.92 -9.23 4.10
CA PHE A 106 25.97 -10.53 3.41
C PHE A 106 25.03 -11.55 4.05
N LEU A 107 24.94 -11.59 5.38
CA LEU A 107 24.02 -12.50 6.04
C LEU A 107 22.55 -12.08 5.84
N TYR A 108 22.23 -10.80 6.05
CA TYR A 108 20.86 -10.32 5.94
C TYR A 108 20.32 -10.52 4.52
N TYR A 109 21.06 -10.08 3.49
CA TYR A 109 20.63 -10.24 2.10
C TYR A 109 20.89 -11.62 1.51
N GLY A 110 21.74 -12.43 2.15
CA GLY A 110 21.86 -13.86 1.84
C GLY A 110 20.61 -14.64 2.25
N ARG A 111 19.79 -14.10 3.16
CA ARG A 111 18.53 -14.70 3.62
C ARG A 111 17.30 -14.09 2.96
N PHE A 112 17.49 -13.36 1.86
CA PHE A 112 16.46 -12.58 1.19
C PHE A 112 16.39 -13.02 -0.28
N LEU A 113 15.19 -13.31 -0.80
CA LEU A 113 15.02 -13.78 -2.19
C LEU A 113 15.31 -12.64 -3.17
N ARG A 114 16.61 -12.48 -3.46
CA ARG A 114 17.16 -11.43 -4.32
C ARG A 114 18.50 -11.85 -4.91
N MET A 115 18.82 -11.19 -6.02
CA MET A 115 19.95 -11.49 -6.91
C MET A 115 21.33 -11.10 -6.35
N ASP A 116 21.41 -10.14 -5.42
CA ASP A 116 22.65 -9.45 -5.06
C ASP A 116 23.75 -10.37 -4.53
N VAL A 117 23.44 -11.24 -3.56
CA VAL A 117 24.42 -12.17 -2.99
C VAL A 117 24.78 -13.29 -3.98
N LEU A 118 23.82 -13.70 -4.82
CA LEU A 118 24.07 -14.68 -5.89
C LEU A 118 25.02 -14.11 -6.95
N GLU A 119 24.81 -12.86 -7.40
CA GLU A 119 25.73 -12.19 -8.31
C GLU A 119 27.12 -12.06 -7.69
N ALA A 120 27.22 -11.64 -6.42
CA ALA A 120 28.50 -11.49 -5.74
C ALA A 120 29.26 -12.83 -5.65
N ALA A 121 28.56 -13.94 -5.39
CA ALA A 121 29.14 -15.28 -5.38
C ALA A 121 29.63 -15.73 -6.76
N LEU A 122 28.83 -15.54 -7.80
CA LEU A 122 29.16 -15.93 -9.18
C LEU A 122 30.27 -15.06 -9.78
N ALA A 123 30.24 -13.75 -9.55
CA ALA A 123 31.31 -12.83 -9.94
C ALA A 123 32.63 -13.15 -9.23
N SER A 124 32.57 -13.53 -7.95
CA SER A 124 33.74 -14.01 -7.21
C SER A 124 34.29 -15.33 -7.77
N ALA A 125 33.41 -16.26 -8.13
CA ALA A 125 33.79 -17.51 -8.77
C ALA A 125 34.46 -17.25 -10.14
N ALA A 126 33.94 -16.30 -10.93
CA ALA A 126 34.57 -15.85 -12.16
C ALA A 126 35.96 -15.24 -11.90
N GLY A 127 36.11 -14.40 -10.87
CA GLY A 127 37.40 -13.88 -10.45
C GLY A 127 38.41 -14.98 -10.05
N LEU A 128 37.96 -16.01 -9.35
CA LEU A 128 38.80 -17.17 -9.02
C LEU A 128 39.19 -18.00 -10.25
N ALA A 129 38.25 -18.19 -11.18
CA ALA A 129 38.52 -18.86 -12.45
C ALA A 129 39.55 -18.09 -13.27
N PHE A 130 39.42 -16.75 -13.35
CA PHE A 130 40.42 -15.87 -13.96
C PHE A 130 41.80 -15.99 -13.28
N LEU A 131 41.87 -16.02 -11.95
CA LEU A 131 43.15 -16.30 -11.26
C LEU A 131 43.70 -17.70 -11.54
N GLY A 132 42.86 -18.63 -11.99
CA GLY A 132 43.23 -19.95 -12.48
C GLY A 132 43.80 -19.92 -13.90
N THR A 133 43.29 -19.06 -14.79
CA THR A 133 43.81 -18.90 -16.16
C THR A 133 45.22 -18.33 -16.14
N LEU A 134 45.51 -17.39 -15.23
CA LEU A 134 46.86 -16.87 -14.98
C LEU A 134 47.87 -17.92 -14.49
N ARG A 135 47.41 -19.13 -14.15
CA ARG A 135 48.23 -20.26 -13.71
C ARG A 135 48.08 -21.47 -14.63
N GLU A 136 47.47 -21.28 -15.79
CA GLU A 136 47.24 -22.35 -16.78
C GLU A 136 46.54 -23.58 -16.19
N ARG A 137 45.65 -23.37 -15.21
CA ARG A 137 44.88 -24.48 -14.64
C ARG A 137 43.95 -25.06 -15.70
N ARG A 138 43.95 -26.39 -15.82
CA ARG A 138 43.03 -27.13 -16.69
C ARG A 138 41.58 -26.72 -16.37
N GLY A 139 40.86 -26.32 -17.41
CA GLY A 139 39.44 -25.95 -17.32
C GLY A 139 39.14 -24.53 -16.81
N ALA A 140 40.15 -23.72 -16.46
CA ALA A 140 39.91 -22.37 -15.93
C ALA A 140 39.16 -21.45 -16.89
N TRP A 141 39.36 -21.61 -18.21
CA TRP A 141 38.71 -20.79 -19.24
C TRP A 141 37.21 -21.05 -19.38
N TRP A 142 36.77 -22.31 -19.43
CA TRP A 142 35.33 -22.61 -19.50
C TRP A 142 34.64 -22.30 -18.16
N LEU A 143 35.30 -22.52 -17.02
CA LEU A 143 34.78 -22.11 -15.72
C LEU A 143 34.61 -20.59 -15.60
N LEU A 144 35.55 -19.82 -16.17
CA LEU A 144 35.45 -18.37 -16.26
C LEU A 144 34.23 -17.96 -17.09
N GLY A 145 34.05 -18.55 -18.27
CA GLY A 145 32.89 -18.31 -19.12
C GLY A 145 31.56 -18.67 -18.44
N LEU A 146 31.50 -19.83 -17.78
CA LEU A 146 30.31 -20.31 -17.06
C LEU A 146 29.95 -19.38 -15.90
N ALA A 147 30.90 -19.10 -15.00
CA ALA A 147 30.64 -18.27 -13.83
C ALA A 147 30.29 -16.82 -14.23
N ALA A 148 30.97 -16.25 -15.22
CA ALA A 148 30.66 -14.93 -15.74
C ALA A 148 29.29 -14.89 -16.45
N GLY A 149 28.95 -15.91 -17.24
CA GLY A 149 27.64 -16.02 -17.88
C GLY A 149 26.50 -16.13 -16.86
N LEU A 150 26.66 -16.97 -15.84
CA LEU A 150 25.69 -17.06 -14.75
C LEU A 150 25.57 -15.76 -13.95
N ALA A 151 26.68 -15.05 -13.68
CA ALA A 151 26.65 -13.74 -13.03
C ALA A 151 25.85 -12.72 -13.86
N VAL A 152 26.10 -12.66 -15.17
CA VAL A 152 25.35 -11.81 -16.11
C VAL A 152 23.86 -12.20 -16.12
N ALA A 153 23.55 -13.50 -16.17
CA ALA A 153 22.18 -13.99 -16.12
C ALA A 153 21.48 -13.80 -14.76
N THR A 154 22.20 -13.37 -13.73
CA THR A 154 21.64 -13.09 -12.40
C THR A 154 21.20 -11.64 -12.29
N LYS A 155 22.09 -10.69 -12.65
CA LYS A 155 21.82 -9.27 -12.46
C LYS A 155 22.68 -8.42 -13.37
N GLU A 156 22.11 -7.31 -13.83
CA GLU A 156 22.78 -6.31 -14.66
C GLU A 156 23.96 -5.64 -13.92
N ASN A 157 24.01 -5.74 -12.59
CA ASN A 157 25.18 -5.34 -11.80
C ASN A 157 26.46 -6.07 -12.24
N ALA A 158 26.37 -7.23 -12.89
CA ALA A 158 27.54 -7.90 -13.47
C ALA A 158 28.32 -7.00 -14.45
N TYR A 159 27.63 -6.12 -15.21
CA TYR A 159 28.29 -5.15 -16.10
C TYR A 159 29.06 -4.10 -15.29
N VAL A 160 28.48 -3.64 -14.19
CA VAL A 160 29.10 -2.69 -13.27
C VAL A 160 30.31 -3.32 -12.59
N THR A 161 30.18 -4.55 -12.10
CA THR A 161 31.26 -5.35 -11.52
C THR A 161 32.41 -5.52 -12.52
N ALA A 162 32.13 -5.83 -13.79
CA ALA A 162 33.14 -5.95 -14.83
C ALA A 162 33.85 -4.63 -15.13
N ALA A 163 33.11 -3.51 -15.20
CA ALA A 163 33.68 -2.18 -15.41
C ALA A 163 34.59 -1.76 -14.24
N LEU A 164 34.14 -1.97 -12.99
CA LEU A 164 34.95 -1.72 -11.80
C LEU A 164 36.20 -2.60 -11.75
N ALA A 165 36.10 -3.87 -12.14
CA ALA A 165 37.26 -4.75 -12.25
C ALA A 165 38.27 -4.25 -13.29
N ALA A 166 37.80 -3.78 -14.45
CA ALA A 166 38.68 -3.21 -15.48
C ALA A 166 39.40 -1.94 -14.99
N LEU A 167 38.67 -1.01 -14.35
CA LEU A 167 39.26 0.19 -13.75
C LEU A 167 40.28 -0.15 -12.67
N SER A 168 39.96 -1.12 -11.81
CA SER A 168 40.85 -1.58 -10.74
C SER A 168 42.11 -2.24 -11.28
N ALA A 169 42.01 -3.01 -12.38
CA ALA A 169 43.16 -3.54 -13.10
C ALA A 169 44.02 -2.43 -13.72
N GLY A 170 43.42 -1.34 -14.20
CA GLY A 170 44.12 -0.13 -14.65
C GLY A 170 44.94 0.50 -13.53
N VAL A 171 44.37 0.65 -12.33
CA VAL A 171 45.09 1.15 -11.13
C VAL A 171 46.27 0.25 -10.77
N VAL A 172 46.10 -1.08 -10.83
CA VAL A 172 47.22 -2.02 -10.66
C VAL A 172 48.28 -1.81 -11.73
N GLY A 173 47.86 -1.57 -12.98
CA GLY A 173 48.75 -1.28 -14.10
C GLY A 173 49.62 -0.05 -13.86
N LEU A 174 49.04 1.02 -13.32
CA LEU A 174 49.74 2.24 -12.92
C LEU A 174 50.71 1.96 -11.76
N TYR A 175 50.25 1.24 -10.73
CA TYR A 175 51.05 0.88 -9.56
C TYR A 175 52.27 0.03 -9.88
N VAL A 176 52.14 -0.95 -10.78
CA VAL A 176 53.24 -1.82 -11.24
C VAL A 176 54.13 -1.12 -12.29
N GLY A 177 53.58 -0.13 -13.00
CA GLY A 177 54.23 0.63 -14.06
C GLY A 177 53.53 0.47 -15.41
N PRO A 178 53.02 1.55 -16.02
CA PRO A 178 52.05 1.47 -17.14
C PRO A 178 52.62 0.80 -18.39
N ARG A 179 53.84 1.14 -18.80
CA ARG A 179 54.48 0.56 -20.00
C ARG A 179 54.70 -0.96 -19.85
N LYS A 180 55.16 -1.39 -18.67
CA LYS A 180 55.41 -2.81 -18.35
C LYS A 180 54.11 -3.59 -18.29
N SER A 181 53.08 -3.03 -17.65
CA SER A 181 51.77 -3.63 -17.53
C SER A 181 51.08 -3.77 -18.89
N LEU A 182 51.12 -2.74 -19.74
CA LEU A 182 50.55 -2.77 -21.08
C LEU A 182 51.22 -3.84 -21.96
N ARG A 183 52.56 -3.89 -22.00
CA ARG A 183 53.28 -4.93 -22.76
C ARG A 183 52.92 -6.34 -22.28
N ARG A 184 52.84 -6.56 -20.97
CA ARG A 184 52.43 -7.85 -20.38
C ARG A 184 50.98 -8.19 -20.71
N ALA A 185 50.07 -7.24 -20.63
CA ALA A 185 48.66 -7.46 -20.94
C ALA A 185 48.47 -7.83 -22.43
N VAL A 186 49.07 -7.06 -23.35
CA VAL A 186 49.01 -7.35 -24.79
C VAL A 186 49.64 -8.70 -25.11
N GLY A 187 50.81 -9.00 -24.55
CA GLY A 187 51.47 -10.29 -24.73
C GLY A 187 50.63 -11.45 -24.21
N TRP A 188 50.04 -11.29 -23.01
CA TRP A 188 49.18 -12.31 -22.41
C TRP A 188 47.90 -12.53 -23.22
N VAL A 189 47.22 -11.46 -23.68
CA VAL A 189 46.02 -11.58 -24.53
C VAL A 189 46.34 -12.33 -25.82
N ARG A 190 47.42 -11.95 -26.51
CA ARG A 190 47.84 -12.62 -27.75
C ARG A 190 48.14 -14.10 -27.53
N ALA A 191 48.80 -14.45 -26.43
CA ALA A 191 49.12 -15.83 -26.09
C ALA A 191 47.88 -16.68 -25.73
N HIS A 192 46.74 -16.05 -25.38
CA HIS A 192 45.58 -16.74 -24.83
C HIS A 192 44.27 -16.48 -25.61
N LEU A 193 44.34 -16.04 -26.87
CA LEU A 193 43.15 -15.75 -27.69
C LEU A 193 42.15 -16.91 -27.75
N ALA A 194 42.64 -18.15 -27.90
CA ALA A 194 41.78 -19.33 -27.91
C ALA A 194 41.05 -19.56 -26.58
N GLY A 195 41.73 -19.35 -25.45
CA GLY A 195 41.13 -19.46 -24.12
C GLY A 195 40.10 -18.36 -23.86
N ILE A 196 40.39 -17.13 -24.28
CA ILE A 196 39.45 -15.99 -24.23
C ILE A 196 38.23 -16.30 -25.09
N GLY A 197 38.44 -16.78 -26.32
CA GLY A 197 37.36 -17.21 -27.23
C GLY A 197 36.48 -18.30 -26.62
N LEU A 198 37.07 -19.31 -25.97
CA LEU A 198 36.34 -20.34 -25.25
C LEU A 198 35.50 -19.76 -24.10
N ALA A 199 36.08 -18.88 -23.28
CA ALA A 199 35.33 -18.26 -22.18
C ALA A 199 34.15 -17.43 -22.68
N VAL A 200 34.34 -16.66 -23.76
CA VAL A 200 33.26 -15.88 -24.40
C VAL A 200 32.20 -16.81 -24.99
N ALA A 201 32.59 -17.87 -25.70
CA ALA A 201 31.66 -18.84 -26.27
C ALA A 201 30.81 -19.50 -25.19
N VAL A 202 31.41 -19.95 -24.08
CA VAL A 202 30.67 -20.53 -22.95
C VAL A 202 29.75 -19.51 -22.30
N LEU A 203 30.21 -18.27 -22.11
CA LEU A 203 29.36 -17.19 -21.59
C LEU A 203 28.10 -17.03 -22.45
N VAL A 204 28.25 -16.95 -23.77
CA VAL A 204 27.15 -16.80 -24.73
C VAL A 204 26.22 -18.03 -24.71
N LEU A 205 26.79 -19.23 -24.68
CA LEU A 205 26.03 -20.49 -24.62
C LEU A 205 25.24 -20.64 -23.31
N VAL A 206 25.69 -20.00 -22.23
CA VAL A 206 24.96 -19.96 -20.97
C VAL A 206 23.88 -18.88 -21.00
N THR A 207 24.21 -17.66 -21.42
CA THR A 207 23.28 -16.54 -21.27
C THR A 207 22.13 -16.56 -22.27
N ILE A 208 22.38 -16.85 -23.56
CA ILE A 208 21.33 -16.79 -24.58
C ILE A 208 20.16 -17.72 -24.26
N PRO A 209 20.36 -19.02 -23.94
CA PRO A 209 19.24 -19.90 -23.63
C PRO A 209 18.46 -19.46 -22.38
N ILE A 210 19.16 -18.97 -21.34
CA ILE A 210 18.51 -18.56 -20.10
C ILE A 210 17.62 -17.31 -20.32
N TYR A 211 18.12 -16.29 -21.05
CA TYR A 211 17.38 -15.06 -21.33
C TYR A 211 16.23 -15.25 -22.33
N THR A 212 16.37 -16.18 -23.28
CA THR A 212 15.34 -16.47 -24.28
C THR A 212 14.36 -17.56 -23.86
N VAL A 213 14.49 -18.09 -22.65
CA VAL A 213 13.65 -19.19 -22.13
C VAL A 213 13.71 -20.40 -23.06
N GLY A 214 14.92 -20.92 -23.25
CA GLY A 214 15.17 -22.04 -24.16
C GLY A 214 14.80 -21.73 -25.60
N PHE A 215 15.08 -20.51 -26.08
CA PHE A 215 14.75 -20.01 -27.42
C PHE A 215 13.25 -19.80 -27.70
N THR A 216 12.39 -19.88 -26.69
CA THR A 216 10.95 -19.56 -26.80
C THR A 216 10.73 -18.08 -27.18
N PHE A 217 11.54 -17.17 -26.62
CA PHE A 217 11.48 -15.73 -26.89
C PHE A 217 12.75 -15.25 -27.57
N LEU A 218 12.95 -15.64 -28.83
CA LEU A 218 14.16 -15.31 -29.59
C LEU A 218 14.51 -13.82 -29.54
N LYS A 219 13.53 -12.90 -29.59
CA LYS A 219 13.77 -11.44 -29.55
C LYS A 219 14.54 -10.96 -28.31
N ASP A 220 14.51 -11.71 -27.20
CA ASP A 220 15.23 -11.37 -25.98
C ASP A 220 16.72 -11.79 -26.03
N TRP A 221 17.22 -12.33 -27.17
CA TRP A 221 18.64 -12.66 -27.37
C TRP A 221 19.57 -11.44 -27.19
N CYS A 222 19.10 -10.25 -27.57
CA CYS A 222 19.82 -8.98 -27.40
C CYS A 222 19.52 -8.35 -26.03
N TYR A 223 19.44 -9.19 -24.98
CA TYR A 223 19.19 -8.77 -23.61
C TYR A 223 20.15 -7.68 -23.10
N PRO A 224 21.46 -7.60 -23.47
CA PRO A 224 22.33 -6.56 -22.95
C PRO A 224 21.89 -5.15 -23.39
N ALA A 225 21.47 -4.99 -24.64
CA ALA A 225 21.00 -3.69 -25.14
C ALA A 225 19.71 -3.26 -24.44
N LYS A 226 18.75 -4.19 -24.29
CA LYS A 226 17.50 -3.98 -23.56
C LYS A 226 17.75 -3.60 -22.10
N ALA A 227 18.64 -4.33 -21.42
CA ALA A 227 19.04 -4.11 -20.04
C ALA A 227 19.69 -2.73 -19.83
N ILE A 228 20.74 -2.44 -20.61
CA ILE A 228 21.53 -1.20 -20.47
C ILE A 228 20.64 0.01 -20.77
N SER A 229 19.83 -0.04 -21.83
CA SER A 229 18.92 1.05 -22.18
C SER A 229 17.93 1.34 -21.05
N TYR A 230 17.33 0.30 -20.47
CA TYR A 230 16.40 0.44 -19.35
C TYR A 230 17.08 1.05 -18.11
N TRP A 231 18.20 0.49 -17.66
CA TRP A 231 18.87 0.96 -16.44
C TRP A 231 19.52 2.33 -16.60
N TRP A 232 19.99 2.67 -17.80
CA TRP A 232 20.44 4.03 -18.12
C TRP A 232 19.31 5.05 -18.00
N HIS A 233 18.10 4.69 -18.45
CA HIS A 233 16.93 5.54 -18.28
C HIS A 233 16.52 5.66 -16.81
N GLN A 234 16.48 4.56 -16.06
CA GLN A 234 16.15 4.56 -14.63
C GLN A 234 17.11 5.39 -13.78
N HIS A 235 18.40 5.43 -14.16
CA HIS A 235 19.40 6.28 -13.51
C HIS A 235 18.97 7.76 -13.49
N ASN A 236 18.30 8.24 -14.54
CA ASN A 236 17.83 9.62 -14.64
C ASN A 236 16.49 9.89 -13.92
N ILE A 237 15.67 8.85 -13.68
CA ILE A 237 14.37 8.98 -12.99
C ILE A 237 14.53 9.00 -11.47
N HIS A 238 15.58 8.37 -10.95
CA HIS A 238 15.79 8.20 -9.50
C HIS A 238 14.60 7.50 -8.81
N ARG A 239 14.09 6.41 -9.41
CA ARG A 239 12.91 5.65 -8.93
C ARG A 239 12.91 5.37 -7.43
N VAL A 240 14.09 5.05 -6.88
CA VAL A 240 14.34 5.00 -5.43
C VAL A 240 15.46 5.98 -5.10
N GLY A 241 15.10 7.25 -4.91
CA GLY A 241 16.05 8.33 -4.69
C GLY A 241 16.61 8.39 -3.27
N GLY A 242 17.79 8.99 -3.15
CA GLY A 242 18.42 9.30 -1.88
C GLY A 242 19.64 10.21 -2.05
N PRO A 243 20.16 10.80 -0.96
CA PRO A 243 21.34 11.65 -1.05
C PRO A 243 22.58 10.86 -1.50
N TRP A 244 23.59 11.55 -2.04
CA TRP A 244 24.84 10.92 -2.49
C TRP A 244 25.53 10.11 -1.36
N TRP A 245 25.35 10.52 -0.11
CA TRP A 245 25.90 9.85 1.08
C TRP A 245 25.02 8.72 1.64
N TYR A 246 23.94 8.32 0.96
CA TYR A 246 22.96 7.32 1.44
C TYR A 246 23.57 6.05 2.06
N HIS A 247 24.65 5.53 1.47
CA HIS A 247 25.30 4.30 1.94
C HIS A 247 26.25 4.52 3.12
N LEU A 248 26.85 5.71 3.28
CA LEU A 248 27.94 5.92 4.24
C LEU A 248 27.54 5.66 5.70
N PRO A 249 26.38 6.14 6.20
CA PRO A 249 25.94 5.82 7.57
C PRO A 249 25.69 4.32 7.75
N ARG A 250 25.13 3.64 6.75
CA ARG A 250 24.88 2.19 6.80
C ARG A 250 26.20 1.42 6.86
N LEU A 251 27.15 1.74 5.98
CA LEU A 251 28.47 1.12 6.00
C LEU A 251 29.18 1.36 7.34
N ALA A 252 29.05 2.54 7.94
CA ALA A 252 29.62 2.84 9.25
C ALA A 252 28.96 2.05 10.40
N ILE A 253 27.65 1.77 10.32
CA ILE A 253 26.92 1.04 11.37
C ILE A 253 27.11 -0.48 11.23
N TYR A 254 27.08 -1.00 10.01
CA TYR A 254 27.04 -2.45 9.76
C TYR A 254 28.40 -3.03 9.36
N GLU A 255 29.23 -2.28 8.64
CA GLU A 255 30.44 -2.80 7.98
C GLU A 255 31.71 -2.08 8.41
N PHE A 256 31.70 -1.47 9.61
CA PHE A 256 32.85 -0.80 10.19
C PHE A 256 34.06 -1.73 10.33
N LEU A 257 33.86 -3.01 10.64
CA LEU A 257 34.95 -3.97 10.82
C LEU A 257 35.60 -4.35 9.47
N PRO A 258 34.87 -4.86 8.45
CA PRO A 258 35.48 -5.15 7.15
C PRO A 258 36.15 -3.93 6.50
N ILE A 259 35.49 -2.76 6.52
CA ILE A 259 36.05 -1.56 5.90
C ILE A 259 37.24 -1.05 6.72
N GLY A 260 37.07 -0.88 8.03
CA GLY A 260 38.12 -0.36 8.92
C GLY A 260 39.38 -1.23 8.92
N ALA A 261 39.24 -2.55 9.05
CA ALA A 261 40.38 -3.47 9.02
C ALA A 261 41.09 -3.49 7.65
N ALA A 262 40.34 -3.39 6.55
CA ALA A 262 40.93 -3.29 5.21
C ALA A 262 41.74 -1.99 5.02
N LEU A 263 41.26 -0.87 5.56
CA LEU A 263 41.99 0.40 5.52
C LEU A 263 43.23 0.36 6.41
N VAL A 264 43.15 -0.23 7.61
CA VAL A 264 44.32 -0.45 8.48
C VAL A 264 45.37 -1.30 7.77
N TRP A 265 44.95 -2.36 7.07
CA TRP A 265 45.86 -3.19 6.26
C TRP A 265 46.59 -2.36 5.20
N ALA A 266 45.84 -1.54 4.45
CA ALA A 266 46.39 -0.68 3.41
C ALA A 266 47.40 0.32 3.98
N VAL A 267 47.07 0.97 5.10
CA VAL A 267 47.98 1.91 5.80
C VAL A 267 49.21 1.19 6.35
N ARG A 268 49.07 -0.04 6.84
CA ARG A 268 50.18 -0.86 7.35
C ARG A 268 51.14 -1.29 6.23
N ARG A 269 50.60 -1.68 5.08
CA ARG A 269 51.38 -2.11 3.90
C ARG A 269 52.00 -0.92 3.13
N ARG A 270 51.33 0.23 3.09
CA ARG A 270 51.71 1.41 2.26
C ARG A 270 52.07 0.97 0.83
N GLY A 271 53.19 1.44 0.27
CA GLY A 271 53.69 1.06 -1.06
C GLY A 271 54.22 -0.37 -1.20
N ARG A 272 54.00 -1.26 -0.21
CA ARG A 272 54.38 -2.68 -0.26
C ARG A 272 53.16 -3.60 -0.50
N MET A 273 52.02 -3.04 -0.90
CA MET A 273 50.84 -3.84 -1.25
C MET A 273 51.11 -4.71 -2.47
N ARG A 274 50.57 -5.94 -2.44
CA ARG A 274 50.61 -6.84 -3.60
C ARG A 274 49.64 -6.36 -4.67
N PRO A 275 49.85 -6.68 -5.96
CA PRO A 275 48.92 -6.29 -7.04
C PRO A 275 47.46 -6.66 -6.76
N LEU A 276 47.20 -7.84 -6.19
CA LEU A 276 45.84 -8.26 -5.80
C LEU A 276 45.25 -7.39 -4.68
N GLU A 277 46.07 -6.94 -3.73
CA GLU A 277 45.60 -6.10 -2.63
C GLU A 277 45.29 -4.69 -3.11
N VAL A 278 46.10 -4.16 -4.03
CA VAL A 278 45.83 -2.89 -4.72
C VAL A 278 44.54 -2.99 -5.52
N PHE A 279 44.34 -4.10 -6.26
CA PHE A 279 43.10 -4.37 -6.98
C PHE A 279 41.87 -4.36 -6.06
N LEU A 280 41.93 -5.09 -4.95
CA LEU A 280 40.81 -5.18 -4.01
C LEU A 280 40.50 -3.83 -3.36
N LEU A 281 41.54 -3.08 -2.98
CA LEU A 281 41.37 -1.76 -2.38
C LEU A 281 40.79 -0.76 -3.38
N SER A 282 41.31 -0.71 -4.61
CA SER A 282 40.79 0.19 -5.65
C SER A 282 39.38 -0.20 -6.07
N PHE A 283 39.07 -1.50 -6.15
CA PHE A 283 37.71 -1.97 -6.41
C PHE A 283 36.75 -1.55 -5.31
N GLY A 284 37.10 -1.79 -4.04
CA GLY A 284 36.23 -1.44 -2.91
C GLY A 284 35.95 0.07 -2.84
N LEU A 285 37.00 0.89 -2.92
CA LEU A 285 36.87 2.35 -2.90
C LEU A 285 36.11 2.87 -4.13
N GLY A 286 36.42 2.34 -5.31
CA GLY A 286 35.71 2.67 -6.56
C GLY A 286 34.23 2.27 -6.52
N SER A 287 33.92 1.12 -5.93
CA SER A 287 32.54 0.64 -5.75
C SER A 287 31.77 1.57 -4.82
N VAL A 288 32.31 1.93 -3.65
CA VAL A 288 31.68 2.92 -2.74
C VAL A 288 31.43 4.25 -3.46
N GLY A 289 32.43 4.77 -4.18
CA GLY A 289 32.29 6.02 -4.94
C GLY A 289 31.21 5.93 -6.02
N LEU A 290 31.18 4.84 -6.78
CA LEU A 290 30.20 4.62 -7.84
C LEU A 290 28.78 4.50 -7.28
N TYR A 291 28.55 3.71 -6.25
CA TYR A 291 27.22 3.58 -5.65
C TYR A 291 26.77 4.85 -4.90
N CYS A 292 27.69 5.70 -4.46
CA CYS A 292 27.36 7.07 -4.02
C CYS A 292 26.90 7.97 -5.18
N TYR A 293 27.36 7.73 -6.41
CA TYR A 293 26.95 8.46 -7.61
C TYR A 293 25.64 7.95 -8.24
N LEU A 294 25.41 6.63 -8.27
CA LEU A 294 24.23 6.04 -8.94
C LEU A 294 22.90 6.56 -8.39
N GLY A 295 21.93 6.89 -9.27
CA GLY A 295 20.64 7.49 -8.89
C GLY A 295 19.74 6.61 -8.02
N GLU A 296 19.78 5.28 -8.21
CA GLU A 296 19.02 4.33 -7.38
C GLU A 296 19.74 3.99 -6.08
N LYS A 297 19.06 4.20 -4.95
CA LYS A 297 19.61 4.09 -3.59
C LYS A 297 18.86 3.07 -2.75
N THR A 298 19.39 1.86 -2.71
CA THR A 298 18.80 0.76 -1.95
C THR A 298 19.85 0.01 -1.12
N PRO A 299 19.52 -0.52 0.08
CA PRO A 299 20.56 -0.96 1.00
C PRO A 299 21.22 -2.30 0.62
N TRP A 300 20.57 -3.15 -0.19
CA TRP A 300 21.16 -4.40 -0.72
C TRP A 300 22.35 -4.16 -1.65
N LEU A 301 22.42 -3.00 -2.31
CA LEU A 301 23.59 -2.62 -3.10
C LEU A 301 24.87 -2.45 -2.26
N GLY A 302 24.75 -2.41 -0.93
CA GLY A 302 25.89 -2.45 -0.02
C GLY A 302 26.74 -3.71 -0.14
N VAL A 303 26.16 -4.84 -0.59
CA VAL A 303 26.88 -6.10 -0.79
C VAL A 303 28.05 -5.91 -1.78
N HIS A 304 27.81 -5.23 -2.90
CA HIS A 304 28.82 -4.98 -3.93
C HIS A 304 29.87 -3.93 -3.51
N GLN A 305 29.56 -3.09 -2.52
CA GLN A 305 30.48 -2.10 -1.97
C GLN A 305 31.47 -2.73 -0.99
N VAL A 306 31.02 -3.66 -0.16
CA VAL A 306 31.80 -4.23 0.94
C VAL A 306 32.62 -5.42 0.51
N TRP A 307 32.16 -6.14 -0.51
CA TRP A 307 32.75 -7.37 -1.04
C TRP A 307 34.29 -7.37 -1.12
N ALA A 308 34.89 -6.35 -1.74
CA ALA A 308 36.34 -6.31 -1.97
C ALA A 308 37.16 -5.98 -0.71
N PHE A 309 36.55 -5.41 0.33
CA PHE A 309 37.23 -5.11 1.59
C PHE A 309 37.40 -6.37 2.46
N ILE A 310 36.49 -7.34 2.36
CA ILE A 310 36.49 -8.54 3.22
C ILE A 310 37.81 -9.33 3.15
N PRO A 311 38.42 -9.60 1.98
CA PRO A 311 39.70 -10.29 1.94
C PRO A 311 40.86 -9.50 2.56
N LEU A 312 40.87 -8.17 2.42
CA LEU A 312 41.88 -7.30 3.03
C LEU A 312 41.73 -7.24 4.55
N ALA A 313 40.48 -7.15 5.03
CA ALA A 313 40.16 -7.26 6.45
C ALA A 313 40.60 -8.61 7.02
N GLY A 314 40.40 -9.69 6.27
CA GLY A 314 40.86 -11.03 6.66
C GLY A 314 42.37 -11.10 6.86
N LEU A 315 43.15 -10.43 6.01
CA LEU A 315 44.61 -10.31 6.18
C LEU A 315 45.00 -9.52 7.43
N GLU A 316 44.32 -8.41 7.73
CA GLU A 316 44.57 -7.63 8.94
C GLU A 316 44.21 -8.39 10.21
N LEU A 317 43.09 -9.10 10.23
CA LEU A 317 42.70 -9.90 11.40
C LEU A 317 43.61 -11.11 11.60
N ALA A 318 44.03 -11.76 10.51
CA ALA A 318 45.05 -12.81 10.57
C ALA A 318 46.37 -12.29 11.16
N HIS A 319 46.75 -11.06 10.84
CA HIS A 319 47.94 -10.42 11.41
C HIS A 319 47.74 -10.04 12.89
N THR A 320 46.61 -9.41 13.22
CA THR A 320 46.29 -8.91 14.56
C THR A 320 46.09 -10.02 15.59
N PHE A 321 45.43 -11.11 15.22
CA PHE A 321 45.27 -12.29 16.09
C PHE A 321 46.43 -13.29 15.96
N GLY A 322 47.34 -13.06 15.01
CA GLY A 322 48.56 -13.84 14.87
C GLY A 322 49.64 -13.47 15.90
N PRO A 323 50.80 -14.16 15.86
CA PRO A 323 51.89 -13.97 16.83
C PRO A 323 52.46 -12.54 16.89
N ARG A 324 52.30 -11.76 15.80
CA ARG A 324 52.85 -10.41 15.67
C ARG A 324 51.89 -9.29 16.07
N GLY A 325 50.65 -9.63 16.45
CA GLY A 325 49.65 -8.63 16.81
C GLY A 325 49.82 -8.10 18.23
N SER A 326 49.61 -6.79 18.42
CA SER A 326 49.70 -6.15 19.73
C SER A 326 48.48 -6.46 20.60
N ARG A 327 48.65 -6.41 21.94
CA ARG A 327 47.55 -6.59 22.90
C ARG A 327 46.39 -5.61 22.65
N TRP A 328 46.71 -4.36 22.33
CA TRP A 328 45.74 -3.32 22.04
C TRP A 328 45.01 -3.57 20.71
N GLY A 329 45.74 -3.98 19.67
CA GLY A 329 45.13 -4.35 18.39
C GLY A 329 44.13 -5.50 18.55
N ARG A 330 44.48 -6.52 19.34
CA ARG A 330 43.57 -7.64 19.64
C ARG A 330 42.34 -7.19 20.43
N ALA A 331 42.50 -6.32 21.43
CA ALA A 331 41.38 -5.79 22.19
C ALA A 331 40.40 -5.01 21.30
N VAL A 332 40.91 -4.08 20.48
CA VAL A 332 40.10 -3.27 19.56
C VAL A 332 39.41 -4.16 18.51
N ALA A 333 40.15 -5.06 17.86
CA ALA A 333 39.59 -5.98 16.88
C ALA A 333 38.58 -6.96 17.50
N GLY A 334 38.79 -7.39 18.75
CA GLY A 334 37.87 -8.24 19.50
C GLY A 334 36.55 -7.54 19.82
N VAL A 335 36.61 -6.28 20.28
CA VAL A 335 35.41 -5.46 20.49
C VAL A 335 34.67 -5.23 19.17
N ALA A 336 35.39 -4.90 18.10
CA ALA A 336 34.80 -4.70 16.79
C ALA A 336 34.12 -6.00 16.27
N LEU A 337 34.76 -7.16 16.44
CA LEU A 337 34.19 -8.46 16.08
C LEU A 337 32.95 -8.78 16.90
N ALA A 338 32.97 -8.54 18.22
CA ALA A 338 31.80 -8.72 19.08
C ALA A 338 30.65 -7.81 18.65
N ALA A 339 30.92 -6.53 18.36
CA ALA A 339 29.93 -5.58 17.87
C ALA A 339 29.36 -5.99 16.50
N THR A 340 30.18 -6.55 15.60
CA THR A 340 29.72 -7.13 14.33
C THR A 340 28.79 -8.32 14.59
N VAL A 341 29.17 -9.26 15.45
CA VAL A 341 28.31 -10.42 15.80
C VAL A 341 26.97 -9.95 16.37
N VAL A 342 26.98 -9.03 17.35
CA VAL A 342 25.76 -8.48 17.94
C VAL A 342 24.88 -7.83 16.89
N THR A 343 25.47 -6.99 16.01
CA THR A 343 24.73 -6.30 14.96
C THR A 343 24.12 -7.28 13.94
N THR A 344 24.90 -8.27 13.50
CA THR A 344 24.48 -9.30 12.54
C THR A 344 23.35 -10.16 13.09
N VAL A 345 23.50 -10.64 14.32
CA VAL A 345 22.46 -11.45 14.99
C VAL A 345 21.21 -10.62 15.22
N THR A 346 21.37 -9.37 15.66
CA THR A 346 20.25 -8.46 15.94
C THR A 346 19.43 -8.19 14.68
N ALA A 347 20.08 -7.79 13.58
CA ALA A 347 19.41 -7.47 12.32
C ALA A 347 18.74 -8.70 11.67
N SER A 348 19.34 -9.89 11.82
CA SER A 348 18.90 -11.10 11.12
C SER A 348 17.89 -11.95 11.88
N PHE A 349 17.92 -11.93 13.23
CA PHE A 349 17.14 -12.86 14.06
C PHE A 349 16.38 -12.23 15.22
N VAL A 350 16.82 -11.09 15.76
CA VAL A 350 16.22 -10.50 16.97
C VAL A 350 15.20 -9.43 16.64
N LEU A 351 15.51 -8.56 15.66
CA LEU A 351 14.61 -7.48 15.30
C LEU A 351 13.40 -8.00 14.54
N ASP A 352 12.27 -7.62 15.11
CA ASP A 352 10.95 -7.71 14.52
C ASP A 352 10.83 -6.97 13.18
N GLU A 353 9.82 -7.34 12.41
CA GLU A 353 9.42 -6.66 11.18
C GLU A 353 8.96 -5.23 11.44
N ILE A 354 9.22 -4.34 10.47
CA ILE A 354 8.82 -2.94 10.54
C ILE A 354 7.30 -2.82 10.43
N THR A 355 6.70 -2.11 11.38
CA THR A 355 5.31 -1.63 11.35
C THR A 355 5.24 -0.29 12.11
N PRO A 356 4.34 0.64 11.73
CA PRO A 356 4.07 1.85 12.51
C PRO A 356 3.75 1.59 13.99
N ALA A 357 3.26 0.40 14.34
CA ALA A 357 2.95 0.02 15.72
C ALA A 357 4.20 -0.24 16.59
N ARG A 358 5.38 -0.41 15.99
CA ARG A 358 6.62 -0.77 16.69
C ARG A 358 7.62 0.39 16.70
N ARG A 359 8.40 0.49 17.77
CA ARG A 359 9.38 1.58 17.96
C ARG A 359 10.76 1.32 17.37
N ARG A 360 11.12 0.08 17.07
CA ARG A 360 12.46 -0.28 16.56
C ARG A 360 12.42 -0.50 15.06
N VAL A 361 13.47 -0.07 14.38
CA VAL A 361 13.61 -0.19 12.92
C VAL A 361 15.04 -0.53 12.53
N GLU A 362 15.19 -1.27 11.44
CA GLU A 362 16.48 -1.72 10.93
C GLU A 362 16.75 -1.06 9.58
N ALA A 363 17.81 -0.25 9.47
CA ALA A 363 18.15 0.53 8.26
C ALA A 363 18.64 -0.32 7.08
N LEU A 364 18.88 -1.61 7.31
CA LEU A 364 19.04 -2.60 6.24
C LEU A 364 17.71 -2.91 5.54
N ILE A 365 16.59 -2.49 6.10
CA ILE A 365 15.26 -2.70 5.52
C ILE A 365 14.84 -1.39 4.85
N PHE A 366 14.67 -1.45 3.52
CA PHE A 366 14.23 -0.29 2.75
C PHE A 366 12.72 -0.07 2.92
N VAL A 367 11.93 -1.09 2.59
CA VAL A 367 10.49 -1.19 2.80
C VAL A 367 10.18 -2.63 3.22
N GLN A 368 9.12 -2.89 3.95
CA GLN A 368 8.74 -4.24 4.35
C GLN A 368 7.23 -4.39 4.38
N THR A 369 6.72 -5.52 3.88
CA THR A 369 5.33 -5.93 4.17
C THR A 369 5.16 -6.07 5.67
N THR A 370 4.13 -5.46 6.21
CA THR A 370 3.90 -5.45 7.65
C THR A 370 3.33 -6.78 8.17
N PRO A 371 3.49 -7.08 9.47
CA PRO A 371 2.81 -8.20 10.12
C PRO A 371 1.28 -8.16 9.98
N GLU A 372 0.69 -6.97 9.95
CA GLU A 372 -0.75 -6.72 9.78
C GLU A 372 -1.23 -7.21 8.41
N ALA A 373 -0.52 -6.85 7.33
CA ALA A 373 -0.83 -7.35 5.99
C ALA A 373 -0.63 -8.88 5.89
N HIS A 374 0.43 -9.41 6.50
CA HIS A 374 0.64 -10.86 6.54
C HIS A 374 -0.46 -11.58 7.35
N ALA A 375 -1.05 -10.95 8.38
CA ALA A 375 -2.19 -11.51 9.10
C ALA A 375 -3.43 -11.64 8.19
N VAL A 376 -3.69 -10.64 7.35
CA VAL A 376 -4.75 -10.70 6.32
C VAL A 376 -4.47 -11.80 5.29
N ALA A 377 -3.22 -11.97 4.87
CA ALA A 377 -2.84 -13.05 3.96
C ALA A 377 -3.19 -14.43 4.57
N ARG A 378 -2.86 -14.66 5.84
CA ARG A 378 -3.24 -15.89 6.58
C ARG A 378 -4.75 -16.02 6.80
N GLU A 379 -5.47 -14.91 6.94
CA GLU A 379 -6.93 -14.91 6.99
C GLU A 379 -7.54 -15.40 5.68
N GLY A 380 -7.10 -14.89 4.53
CA GLY A 380 -7.60 -15.31 3.22
C GLY A 380 -7.42 -16.81 2.97
N VAL A 381 -6.27 -17.39 3.34
CA VAL A 381 -6.04 -18.84 3.25
C VAL A 381 -7.00 -19.63 4.15
N ARG A 382 -7.26 -19.15 5.37
CA ARG A 382 -8.21 -19.79 6.29
C ARG A 382 -9.65 -19.72 5.79
N LEU A 383 -10.05 -18.59 5.22
CA LEU A 383 -11.39 -18.43 4.63
C LEU A 383 -11.57 -19.33 3.41
N ALA A 384 -10.55 -19.45 2.56
CA ALA A 384 -10.59 -20.36 1.41
C ALA A 384 -10.76 -21.83 1.83
N ALA A 385 -10.10 -22.24 2.91
CA ALA A 385 -10.26 -23.58 3.47
C ALA A 385 -11.68 -23.82 4.05
N LYS A 386 -12.37 -22.76 4.49
CA LYS A 386 -13.71 -22.84 5.11
C LYS A 386 -14.84 -22.80 4.08
N GLU A 387 -14.77 -21.91 3.09
CA GLU A 387 -15.86 -21.69 2.13
C GLU A 387 -15.81 -22.64 0.92
N GLY A 388 -14.71 -23.38 0.73
CA GLY A 388 -14.48 -24.19 -0.46
C GLY A 388 -13.98 -23.35 -1.64
N GLN A 389 -13.36 -24.01 -2.63
CA GLN A 389 -12.76 -23.32 -3.80
C GLN A 389 -13.61 -23.41 -5.08
N ASP A 390 -14.73 -24.16 -5.05
CA ASP A 390 -15.57 -24.45 -6.22
C ASP A 390 -16.64 -23.37 -6.50
N GLY A 391 -16.52 -22.17 -5.90
CA GLY A 391 -17.53 -21.11 -5.93
C GLY A 391 -16.99 -19.70 -6.19
N GLU A 392 -17.59 -18.70 -5.54
CA GLU A 392 -17.16 -17.30 -5.62
C GLU A 392 -15.72 -17.09 -5.09
N PRO A 393 -14.96 -16.13 -5.65
CA PRO A 393 -13.64 -15.79 -5.13
C PRO A 393 -13.69 -15.41 -3.65
N VAL A 394 -12.77 -15.98 -2.89
CA VAL A 394 -12.65 -15.75 -1.43
C VAL A 394 -12.23 -14.31 -1.14
N ALA A 395 -11.47 -13.72 -2.05
CA ALA A 395 -11.02 -12.35 -1.96
C ALA A 395 -11.12 -11.61 -3.30
N THR A 396 -11.32 -10.30 -3.22
CA THR A 396 -11.07 -9.37 -4.33
C THR A 396 -9.98 -8.39 -3.92
N VAL A 397 -8.99 -8.15 -4.78
CA VAL A 397 -7.87 -7.27 -4.48
C VAL A 397 -7.65 -6.28 -5.62
N SER A 398 -7.78 -5.00 -5.33
CA SER A 398 -7.34 -3.92 -6.21
C SER A 398 -6.20 -3.12 -5.59
N GLY A 399 -5.40 -2.48 -6.44
CA GLY A 399 -4.33 -1.58 -6.00
C GLY A 399 -3.06 -2.27 -5.48
N GLU A 400 -2.38 -1.58 -4.58
CA GLU A 400 -1.05 -1.95 -4.08
C GLU A 400 -1.04 -3.29 -3.33
N ALA A 401 -2.17 -3.68 -2.74
CA ALA A 401 -2.33 -4.94 -2.03
C ALA A 401 -2.07 -6.20 -2.88
N ALA A 402 -2.14 -6.09 -4.22
CA ALA A 402 -1.89 -7.22 -5.11
C ALA A 402 -0.53 -7.90 -4.83
N TRP A 403 0.49 -7.10 -4.48
CA TRP A 403 1.75 -7.59 -3.94
C TRP A 403 1.83 -7.26 -2.44
N PRO A 404 1.91 -8.24 -1.54
CA PRO A 404 2.38 -9.61 -1.77
C PRO A 404 1.27 -10.67 -1.88
N MET A 405 0.00 -10.28 -1.95
CA MET A 405 -1.11 -11.24 -1.92
C MET A 405 -1.05 -12.26 -3.05
N MET A 406 -0.57 -11.90 -4.24
CA MET A 406 -0.40 -12.84 -5.34
C MET A 406 0.50 -14.03 -4.99
N TRP A 407 1.50 -13.85 -4.12
CA TRP A 407 2.30 -14.96 -3.61
C TRP A 407 1.53 -15.77 -2.56
N TYR A 408 1.03 -15.13 -1.52
CA TYR A 408 0.39 -15.85 -0.40
C TYR A 408 -0.92 -16.53 -0.80
N TRP A 409 -1.61 -16.02 -1.81
CA TRP A 409 -2.88 -16.50 -2.33
C TRP A 409 -2.76 -17.20 -3.69
N ARG A 410 -1.54 -17.62 -4.07
CA ARG A 410 -1.27 -18.35 -5.33
C ARG A 410 -2.11 -19.62 -5.52
N ASN A 411 -2.54 -20.25 -4.43
CA ASN A 411 -3.32 -21.49 -4.40
C ASN A 411 -4.79 -21.30 -3.98
N ILE A 412 -5.32 -20.07 -4.01
CA ILE A 412 -6.73 -19.80 -3.72
C ILE A 412 -7.37 -18.92 -4.81
N THR A 413 -8.68 -19.04 -4.98
CA THR A 413 -9.43 -18.27 -5.98
C THR A 413 -9.59 -16.81 -5.54
N VAL A 414 -8.89 -15.91 -6.23
CA VAL A 414 -8.91 -14.46 -5.97
C VAL A 414 -9.27 -13.72 -7.26
N ARG A 415 -10.10 -12.69 -7.13
CA ARG A 415 -10.31 -11.72 -8.20
C ARG A 415 -9.28 -10.59 -8.09
N TRP A 416 -8.38 -10.49 -9.05
CA TRP A 416 -7.42 -9.39 -9.16
C TRP A 416 -8.04 -8.23 -9.94
N GLY A 417 -8.36 -7.14 -9.24
CA GLY A 417 -9.05 -5.97 -9.75
C GLY A 417 -10.18 -5.51 -8.83
N ARG A 418 -10.95 -4.51 -9.26
CA ARG A 418 -12.10 -4.01 -8.51
C ARG A 418 -13.22 -5.07 -8.39
N PRO A 419 -14.02 -5.04 -7.30
CA PRO A 419 -15.16 -5.93 -7.16
C PRO A 419 -16.15 -5.74 -8.31
N ALA A 420 -16.73 -6.85 -8.78
CA ALA A 420 -17.82 -6.82 -9.73
C ALA A 420 -19.15 -6.59 -8.99
N ARG A 421 -20.11 -5.91 -9.64
CA ARG A 421 -21.48 -5.79 -9.09
C ARG A 421 -22.08 -7.17 -8.85
N GLY A 422 -22.72 -7.36 -7.70
CA GLY A 422 -23.33 -8.62 -7.28
C GLY A 422 -22.37 -9.61 -6.63
N LEU A 423 -21.05 -9.45 -6.80
CA LEU A 423 -20.05 -10.29 -6.15
C LEU A 423 -19.89 -9.87 -4.69
N ARG A 424 -19.98 -10.83 -3.76
CA ARG A 424 -19.86 -10.54 -2.32
C ARG A 424 -18.77 -11.39 -1.67
N PRO A 425 -17.49 -11.22 -2.04
CA PRO A 425 -16.42 -12.03 -1.48
C PRO A 425 -16.26 -11.76 0.02
N PRO A 426 -15.81 -12.75 0.82
CA PRO A 426 -15.49 -12.58 2.24
C PRO A 426 -14.53 -11.41 2.53
N LEU A 427 -13.50 -11.25 1.70
CA LEU A 427 -12.48 -10.21 1.82
C LEU A 427 -12.44 -9.33 0.58
N VAL A 428 -12.33 -8.02 0.77
CA VAL A 428 -12.00 -7.07 -0.30
C VAL A 428 -10.89 -6.14 0.16
N LEU A 429 -9.82 -6.09 -0.60
CA LEU A 429 -8.68 -5.21 -0.34
C LEU A 429 -8.64 -4.16 -1.45
N CYS A 430 -8.51 -2.89 -1.08
CA CYS A 430 -8.30 -1.80 -2.03
C CYS A 430 -7.41 -0.71 -1.45
N ASP A 431 -6.90 0.15 -2.33
CA ASP A 431 -6.22 1.37 -1.89
C ASP A 431 -7.22 2.33 -1.22
N PRO A 432 -6.80 3.17 -0.25
CA PRO A 432 -7.69 4.10 0.44
C PRO A 432 -8.45 5.05 -0.49
N ASP A 433 -7.84 5.43 -1.62
CA ASP A 433 -8.46 6.33 -2.59
C ASP A 433 -9.61 5.66 -3.38
N GLU A 434 -9.63 4.32 -3.44
CA GLU A 434 -10.68 3.54 -4.11
C GLU A 434 -11.86 3.19 -3.18
N GLU A 435 -11.72 3.46 -1.88
CA GLU A 435 -12.63 2.97 -0.84
C GLU A 435 -14.10 3.32 -1.13
N GLY A 436 -14.38 4.56 -1.54
CA GLY A 436 -15.73 5.01 -1.83
C GLY A 436 -16.39 4.24 -2.98
N ALA A 437 -15.64 3.97 -4.05
CA ALA A 437 -16.13 3.25 -5.22
C ALA A 437 -16.32 1.74 -4.94
N VAL A 438 -15.40 1.15 -4.18
CA VAL A 438 -15.49 -0.23 -3.71
C VAL A 438 -16.72 -0.41 -2.81
N ARG A 439 -16.94 0.50 -1.86
CA ARG A 439 -18.10 0.48 -0.95
C ARG A 439 -19.42 0.57 -1.71
N ALA A 440 -19.51 1.47 -2.70
CA ALA A 440 -20.70 1.60 -3.55
C ALA A 440 -21.02 0.29 -4.31
N THR A 441 -19.98 -0.47 -4.67
CA THR A 441 -20.14 -1.74 -5.40
C THR A 441 -20.53 -2.90 -4.48
N LEU A 442 -19.93 -3.00 -3.29
CA LEU A 442 -20.17 -4.09 -2.34
C LEU A 442 -21.52 -4.02 -1.63
N GLY A 443 -22.04 -2.81 -1.47
CA GLY A 443 -23.25 -2.58 -0.68
C GLY A 443 -23.02 -2.75 0.83
N PRO A 444 -24.11 -2.77 1.62
CA PRO A 444 -24.06 -2.85 3.08
C PRO A 444 -23.72 -4.26 3.59
N GLY A 445 -23.31 -4.39 4.85
CA GLY A 445 -22.94 -5.68 5.45
C GLY A 445 -21.44 -6.01 5.32
N TYR A 446 -20.61 -5.01 5.08
CA TYR A 446 -19.17 -5.10 5.22
C TYR A 446 -18.69 -4.21 6.36
N THR A 447 -17.80 -4.72 7.20
CA THR A 447 -16.99 -3.89 8.10
C THR A 447 -15.69 -3.52 7.40
N ARG A 448 -15.12 -2.37 7.74
CA ARG A 448 -13.86 -1.89 7.16
C ARG A 448 -12.80 -1.68 8.23
N GLU A 449 -11.57 -1.97 7.89
CA GLU A 449 -10.39 -1.66 8.68
C GLU A 449 -9.31 -1.11 7.74
N ARG A 450 -8.60 -0.07 8.17
CA ARG A 450 -7.43 0.45 7.46
C ARG A 450 -6.18 -0.08 8.15
N ILE A 451 -5.33 -0.76 7.40
CA ILE A 451 -4.09 -1.36 7.92
C ILE A 451 -2.88 -0.89 7.12
N PRO A 452 -1.69 -0.79 7.73
CA PRO A 452 -0.47 -0.53 6.99
C PRO A 452 -0.12 -1.76 6.16
N LEU A 453 0.03 -1.65 4.84
CA LEU A 453 0.48 -2.73 3.94
C LEU A 453 1.99 -2.88 3.97
N ARG A 454 2.70 -1.76 3.79
CA ARG A 454 4.15 -1.69 3.72
C ARG A 454 4.66 -0.55 4.57
N ALA A 455 5.70 -0.78 5.36
CA ALA A 455 6.31 0.23 6.22
C ALA A 455 7.78 0.47 5.84
N TRP A 456 8.26 1.70 6.06
CA TRP A 456 9.64 2.09 5.79
C TRP A 456 10.15 3.16 6.75
N TRP A 457 11.47 3.33 6.77
CA TRP A 457 12.11 4.44 7.46
C TRP A 457 13.26 5.03 6.64
N LEU A 458 13.21 6.35 6.46
CA LEU A 458 14.21 7.08 5.68
C LEU A 458 15.12 7.88 6.62
N MET A 459 16.33 7.38 6.86
CA MET A 459 17.35 8.02 7.71
C MET A 459 17.68 9.48 7.32
N TYR A 460 17.40 9.85 6.07
CA TYR A 460 17.76 11.13 5.47
C TYR A 460 16.60 12.14 5.38
N GLN A 461 15.40 11.79 5.85
CA GLN A 461 14.30 12.77 5.98
C GLN A 461 14.68 13.93 6.90
N ARG A 462 15.44 13.65 7.96
CA ARG A 462 15.95 14.64 8.92
C ARG A 462 17.35 14.28 9.38
N ARG A 463 18.20 15.29 9.57
CA ARG A 463 19.52 15.11 10.21
C ARG A 463 19.35 14.80 11.71
N PRO A 464 19.93 13.71 12.23
CA PRO A 464 19.89 13.42 13.66
C PRO A 464 20.86 14.32 14.44
N THR A 465 20.58 14.50 15.73
CA THR A 465 21.61 14.89 16.71
C THR A 465 22.56 13.73 16.98
N LEU A 466 23.76 14.00 17.52
CA LEU A 466 24.70 12.94 17.89
C LEU A 466 24.08 11.93 18.87
N VAL A 467 23.32 12.43 19.85
CA VAL A 467 22.61 11.60 20.84
C VAL A 467 21.61 10.67 20.17
N GLU A 468 20.86 11.16 19.18
CA GLU A 468 19.90 10.36 18.42
C GLU A 468 20.59 9.31 17.54
N ALA A 469 21.68 9.67 16.87
CA ALA A 469 22.46 8.73 16.06
C ALA A 469 23.06 7.61 16.93
N VAL A 470 23.63 7.96 18.10
CA VAL A 470 24.15 6.98 19.07
C VAL A 470 23.02 6.12 19.63
N ARG A 471 21.88 6.73 20.00
CA ARG A 471 20.70 5.99 20.46
C ARG A 471 20.25 4.97 19.42
N TYR A 472 20.15 5.35 18.15
CA TYR A 472 19.80 4.41 17.08
C TYR A 472 20.84 3.30 16.92
N ALA A 473 22.14 3.65 16.94
CA ALA A 473 23.23 2.69 16.83
C ALA A 473 23.21 1.62 17.95
N LEU A 474 22.71 1.97 19.14
CA LEU A 474 22.63 1.07 20.29
C LEU A 474 21.27 0.38 20.45
N THR A 475 20.17 1.07 20.15
CA THR A 475 18.80 0.63 20.51
C THR A 475 17.90 0.37 19.32
N ARG A 476 18.33 0.78 18.11
CA ARG A 476 17.53 0.75 16.87
C ARG A 476 16.24 1.56 16.92
N ILE A 477 16.15 2.51 17.85
CA ILE A 477 15.06 3.49 17.92
C ILE A 477 15.38 4.63 16.94
N PRO A 478 14.54 4.88 15.91
CA PRO A 478 14.78 5.92 14.92
C PRO A 478 14.55 7.33 15.50
N TRP A 479 15.14 8.32 14.84
CA TRP A 479 14.98 9.75 15.16
C TRP A 479 13.94 10.47 14.28
N GLY A 480 13.15 9.71 13.53
CA GLY A 480 12.12 10.19 12.63
C GLY A 480 10.94 9.23 12.61
N ALA A 481 9.81 9.68 12.06
CA ALA A 481 8.62 8.87 11.93
C ALA A 481 8.82 7.72 10.94
N LEU A 482 8.09 6.64 11.16
CA LEU A 482 7.94 5.56 10.18
C LEU A 482 6.88 6.00 9.15
N GLY A 483 7.14 5.72 7.88
CA GLY A 483 6.13 5.84 6.83
C GLY A 483 5.45 4.50 6.58
N SER A 484 4.20 4.54 6.12
CA SER A 484 3.52 3.37 5.58
C SER A 484 2.67 3.70 4.36
N THR A 485 2.54 2.72 3.47
CA THR A 485 1.46 2.65 2.50
C THR A 485 0.38 1.82 3.14
N ASP A 486 -0.82 2.37 3.24
CA ASP A 486 -1.96 1.71 3.88
C ASP A 486 -2.92 1.17 2.83
N ILE A 487 -3.72 0.18 3.23
CA ILE A 487 -4.81 -0.38 2.44
C ILE A 487 -6.07 -0.45 3.30
N VAL A 488 -7.23 -0.51 2.64
CA VAL A 488 -8.51 -0.77 3.29
C VAL A 488 -8.89 -2.22 3.06
N VAL A 489 -9.23 -2.90 4.14
CA VAL A 489 -9.70 -4.28 4.15
C VAL A 489 -11.17 -4.25 4.53
N PHE A 490 -12.02 -4.78 3.67
CA PHE A 490 -13.42 -5.01 3.95
C PHE A 490 -13.62 -6.48 4.31
N HIS A 491 -14.30 -6.71 5.43
CA HIS A 491 -14.72 -8.03 5.89
C HIS A 491 -16.23 -8.16 5.74
N ARG A 492 -16.68 -9.22 5.08
CA ARG A 492 -18.10 -9.54 4.96
C ARG A 492 -18.66 -9.89 6.34
N GLY A 493 -19.49 -9.00 6.87
CA GLY A 493 -20.23 -9.22 8.10
C GLY A 493 -21.44 -10.14 7.91
N PRO A 494 -22.08 -10.61 9.00
CA PRO A 494 -23.34 -11.32 8.91
C PRO A 494 -24.41 -10.40 8.28
N LYS A 495 -25.27 -10.96 7.41
CA LYS A 495 -26.39 -10.19 6.84
C LYS A 495 -27.32 -9.77 8.00
N PRO A 496 -27.55 -8.47 8.23
CA PRO A 496 -28.49 -8.04 9.25
C PRO A 496 -29.91 -8.51 8.92
N PRO A 497 -30.74 -8.82 9.92
CA PRO A 497 -32.15 -9.10 9.67
C PRO A 497 -32.84 -7.86 9.08
N PRO A 498 -33.89 -8.02 8.23
CA PRO A 498 -34.62 -6.90 7.65
C PRO A 498 -35.19 -5.94 8.70
N VAL A 499 -35.59 -6.48 9.87
CA VAL A 499 -36.05 -5.73 11.04
C VAL A 499 -35.38 -6.24 12.30
N GLN A 500 -35.08 -5.31 13.20
CA GLN A 500 -34.58 -5.62 14.53
C GLN A 500 -35.20 -4.65 15.54
N ASP A 501 -35.91 -5.17 16.54
CA ASP A 501 -36.30 -4.35 17.70
C ASP A 501 -35.05 -4.02 18.53
N VAL A 502 -34.92 -2.76 18.91
CA VAL A 502 -33.75 -2.24 19.63
C VAL A 502 -34.19 -1.36 20.79
N ALA A 503 -33.31 -1.20 21.78
CA ALA A 503 -33.56 -0.25 22.85
C ALA A 503 -33.64 1.17 22.27
N VAL A 504 -34.59 1.96 22.78
CA VAL A 504 -34.71 3.37 22.40
C VAL A 504 -33.42 4.12 22.80
N PRO A 505 -32.79 4.86 21.89
CA PRO A 505 -31.64 5.69 22.24
C PRO A 505 -32.01 6.67 23.36
N ALA A 506 -31.21 6.70 24.44
CA ALA A 506 -31.56 7.41 25.67
C ALA A 506 -31.82 8.91 25.47
N GLY A 507 -31.13 9.53 24.51
CA GLY A 507 -31.37 10.93 24.15
C GLY A 507 -32.70 11.16 23.44
N MET A 508 -33.12 10.21 22.60
CA MET A 508 -34.42 10.25 21.93
C MET A 508 -35.55 10.01 22.93
N ALA A 509 -35.40 9.02 23.83
CA ALA A 509 -36.35 8.78 24.92
C ALA A 509 -36.55 10.03 25.79
N ARG A 510 -35.46 10.71 26.18
CA ARG A 510 -35.52 11.92 27.03
C ARG A 510 -36.07 13.14 26.30
N ALA A 511 -35.71 13.31 25.02
CA ALA A 511 -36.04 14.53 24.29
C ALA A 511 -37.42 14.50 23.63
N LEU A 512 -37.88 13.33 23.20
CA LEU A 512 -39.11 13.13 22.45
C LEU A 512 -40.09 12.18 23.14
N GLY A 513 -39.72 11.54 24.25
CA GLY A 513 -40.61 10.59 24.93
C GLY A 513 -40.74 9.24 24.23
N CYS A 514 -39.83 8.93 23.29
CA CYS A 514 -39.89 7.71 22.49
C CYS A 514 -39.95 6.44 23.36
N ARG A 515 -40.89 5.55 23.05
CA ARG A 515 -41.16 4.33 23.84
C ARG A 515 -40.71 3.04 23.14
N HIS A 516 -40.80 3.02 21.82
CA HIS A 516 -40.37 1.88 21.00
C HIS A 516 -39.38 2.34 19.91
N ALA A 517 -38.41 1.48 19.61
CA ALA A 517 -37.46 1.69 18.53
C ALA A 517 -37.20 0.38 17.79
N ARG A 518 -37.12 0.46 16.47
CA ARG A 518 -36.66 -0.65 15.62
C ARG A 518 -35.75 -0.15 14.52
N LEU A 519 -34.88 -1.02 14.05
CA LEU A 519 -34.09 -0.83 12.83
C LEU A 519 -34.79 -1.54 11.67
N VAL A 520 -34.84 -0.89 10.52
CA VAL A 520 -35.44 -1.42 9.29
C VAL A 520 -34.46 -1.34 8.11
N GLY A 521 -34.62 -2.22 7.12
CA GLY A 521 -33.78 -2.24 5.92
C GLY A 521 -32.36 -2.77 6.17
N GLY A 522 -32.19 -3.62 7.19
CA GLY A 522 -30.90 -4.18 7.58
C GLY A 522 -30.19 -4.87 6.42
N GLY A 523 -29.01 -4.38 6.06
CA GLY A 523 -28.24 -4.92 4.93
C GLY A 523 -28.81 -4.57 3.55
N GLU A 524 -29.72 -3.60 3.46
CA GLU A 524 -30.31 -3.15 2.19
C GLU A 524 -30.05 -1.66 1.90
N VAL A 525 -29.54 -0.88 2.86
CA VAL A 525 -29.21 0.56 2.69
C VAL A 525 -27.79 0.88 3.19
N GLY A 526 -27.11 1.80 2.52
CA GLY A 526 -25.73 2.22 2.78
C GLY A 526 -25.62 3.57 3.50
N GLU A 527 -26.09 4.65 2.88
CA GLU A 527 -26.19 5.99 3.52
C GLU A 527 -27.60 6.57 3.30
N PRO A 528 -28.58 6.23 4.16
CA PRO A 528 -29.95 6.74 4.05
C PRO A 528 -29.99 8.24 4.37
N ARG A 529 -30.11 9.10 3.34
CA ARG A 529 -30.20 10.57 3.47
C ARG A 529 -31.64 11.04 3.33
N GLY A 530 -32.18 11.05 2.12
CA GLY A 530 -33.57 11.38 1.89
C GLY A 530 -34.50 10.31 2.42
N LEU A 531 -35.41 10.67 3.32
CA LEU A 531 -36.43 9.76 3.84
C LEU A 531 -37.81 10.40 3.70
N ALA A 532 -38.78 9.63 3.22
CA ALA A 532 -40.17 10.06 3.27
C ALA A 532 -41.12 8.87 3.48
N LEU A 533 -42.11 9.08 4.34
CA LEU A 533 -43.22 8.15 4.52
C LEU A 533 -44.35 8.53 3.57
N GLY A 534 -44.94 7.53 2.92
CA GLY A 534 -46.03 7.76 1.99
C GLY A 534 -46.91 6.53 1.78
N PRO A 535 -47.83 6.60 0.81
CA PRO A 535 -48.91 5.61 0.65
C PRO A 535 -48.43 4.19 0.34
N ALA A 536 -47.20 4.02 -0.15
CA ALA A 536 -46.62 2.71 -0.49
C ALA A 536 -45.44 2.29 0.41
N GLY A 537 -45.17 3.04 1.49
CA GLY A 537 -44.13 2.73 2.46
C GLY A 537 -43.11 3.85 2.66
N LEU A 538 -41.95 3.47 3.20
CA LEU A 538 -40.80 4.34 3.42
C LEU A 538 -39.92 4.35 2.18
N VAL A 539 -39.77 5.52 1.54
CA VAL A 539 -38.74 5.71 0.50
C VAL A 539 -37.44 6.16 1.15
N VAL A 540 -36.34 5.59 0.66
CA VAL A 540 -34.97 5.91 1.07
C VAL A 540 -34.18 6.30 -0.16
N ALA A 541 -33.68 7.54 -0.19
CA ALA A 541 -32.62 7.96 -1.08
C ALA A 541 -31.27 7.52 -0.47
N ASP A 542 -30.67 6.50 -1.07
CA ASP A 542 -29.40 5.93 -0.63
C ASP A 542 -28.27 6.53 -1.43
N THR A 543 -27.68 7.58 -0.86
CA THR A 543 -26.67 8.41 -1.52
C THR A 543 -25.36 7.65 -1.75
N ALA A 544 -25.02 6.68 -0.89
CA ALA A 544 -23.80 5.88 -1.04
C ALA A 544 -23.91 4.84 -2.15
N LEU A 545 -25.12 4.34 -2.42
CA LEU A 545 -25.39 3.32 -3.43
C LEU A 545 -26.00 3.88 -4.71
N SER A 546 -26.08 5.22 -4.83
CA SER A 546 -26.67 5.95 -5.97
C SER A 546 -28.00 5.36 -6.43
N ARG A 547 -28.94 5.14 -5.49
CA ARG A 547 -30.23 4.49 -5.78
C ARG A 547 -31.35 4.94 -4.86
N ILE A 548 -32.58 4.60 -5.26
CA ILE A 548 -33.78 4.66 -4.40
C ILE A 548 -34.19 3.26 -3.97
N VAL A 549 -34.56 3.11 -2.69
CA VAL A 549 -35.12 1.88 -2.14
C VAL A 549 -36.45 2.20 -1.46
N VAL A 550 -37.49 1.40 -1.72
CA VAL A 550 -38.76 1.49 -0.99
C VAL A 550 -38.85 0.30 -0.03
N LEU A 551 -39.08 0.60 1.24
CA LEU A 551 -39.15 -0.34 2.35
C LEU A 551 -40.55 -0.30 2.97
N ASP A 552 -40.99 -1.45 3.46
CA ASP A 552 -42.06 -1.51 4.46
C ASP A 552 -41.49 -1.04 5.82
N PRO A 553 -42.03 0.04 6.43
CA PRO A 553 -41.51 0.58 7.69
C PRO A 553 -41.78 -0.33 8.90
N VAL A 554 -42.64 -1.35 8.78
CA VAL A 554 -42.97 -2.31 9.83
C VAL A 554 -42.17 -3.58 9.66
N THR A 555 -42.16 -4.16 8.46
CA THR A 555 -41.50 -5.46 8.17
C THR A 555 -40.07 -5.31 7.65
N GLY A 556 -39.62 -4.09 7.36
CA GLY A 556 -38.28 -3.76 6.85
C GLY A 556 -37.92 -4.41 5.52
N LYS A 557 -38.87 -5.11 4.90
CA LYS A 557 -38.71 -5.75 3.60
C LYS A 557 -38.71 -4.69 2.53
N VAL A 558 -37.84 -4.89 1.55
CA VAL A 558 -37.85 -4.10 0.32
C VAL A 558 -39.09 -4.46 -0.48
N THR A 559 -39.92 -3.46 -0.75
CA THR A 559 -41.12 -3.60 -1.58
C THR A 559 -40.87 -3.18 -3.02
N SER A 560 -39.93 -2.25 -3.25
CA SER A 560 -39.50 -1.85 -4.60
C SER A 560 -38.05 -1.34 -4.63
N ARG A 561 -37.39 -1.54 -5.79
CA ARG A 561 -36.11 -0.94 -6.18
C ARG A 561 -36.18 -0.49 -7.63
N PRO A 562 -36.52 0.78 -7.90
CA PRO A 562 -36.50 1.31 -9.25
C PRO A 562 -35.09 1.24 -9.82
N ASP A 563 -34.90 0.56 -10.95
CA ASP A 563 -33.61 0.47 -11.65
C ASP A 563 -33.42 1.69 -12.54
N VAL A 564 -33.05 2.80 -11.90
CA VAL A 564 -32.83 4.10 -12.56
C VAL A 564 -31.37 4.50 -12.36
N PRO A 565 -30.65 4.91 -13.41
CA PRO A 565 -29.29 5.42 -13.28
C PRO A 565 -29.32 6.79 -12.60
N LEU A 566 -29.03 6.82 -11.30
CA LEU A 566 -28.93 8.01 -10.47
C LEU A 566 -27.47 8.27 -10.10
N ASP A 567 -27.14 9.50 -9.72
CA ASP A 567 -25.83 9.87 -9.18
C ASP A 567 -25.98 10.65 -7.87
N ARG A 568 -25.76 9.90 -6.78
CA ARG A 568 -25.90 10.32 -5.37
C ARG A 568 -27.21 11.10 -5.13
N PRO A 569 -28.38 10.45 -5.25
CA PRO A 569 -29.63 11.10 -4.93
C PRO A 569 -29.64 11.48 -3.43
N GLU A 570 -29.95 12.74 -3.13
CA GLU A 570 -29.88 13.27 -1.75
C GLU A 570 -31.25 13.27 -1.06
N SER A 571 -32.35 13.48 -1.79
CA SER A 571 -33.70 13.52 -1.23
C SER A 571 -34.75 12.89 -2.15
N ALA A 572 -35.80 12.33 -1.56
CA ALA A 572 -36.94 11.75 -2.25
C ALA A 572 -38.23 11.98 -1.44
N ALA A 573 -39.32 12.34 -2.12
CA ALA A 573 -40.62 12.60 -1.50
C ALA A 573 -41.78 12.03 -2.33
N TRP A 574 -42.87 11.65 -1.66
CA TRP A 574 -44.05 11.06 -2.30
C TRP A 574 -45.00 12.13 -2.84
N LEU A 575 -45.42 11.97 -4.09
CA LEU A 575 -46.58 12.65 -4.65
C LEU A 575 -47.87 11.94 -4.22
N PRO A 576 -49.01 12.67 -4.11
CA PRO A 576 -50.32 12.05 -3.87
C PRO A 576 -50.70 10.99 -4.91
N SER A 577 -50.15 11.07 -6.12
CA SER A 577 -50.32 10.08 -7.20
C SER A 577 -49.68 8.71 -6.91
N GLY A 578 -48.81 8.63 -5.89
CA GLY A 578 -47.99 7.44 -5.62
C GLY A 578 -46.68 7.38 -6.42
N ARG A 579 -46.31 8.46 -7.13
CA ARG A 579 -44.97 8.62 -7.72
C ARG A 579 -44.02 9.32 -6.74
N LEU A 580 -42.72 9.26 -7.01
CA LEU A 580 -41.66 9.83 -6.19
C LEU A 580 -41.02 11.01 -6.92
N VAL A 581 -40.84 12.14 -6.24
CA VAL A 581 -39.94 13.21 -6.71
C VAL A 581 -38.58 13.01 -6.07
N VAL A 582 -37.54 12.91 -6.89
CA VAL A 582 -36.17 12.56 -6.48
C VAL A 582 -35.20 13.63 -6.97
N ALA A 583 -34.41 14.18 -6.05
CA ALA A 583 -33.28 15.04 -6.39
C ALA A 583 -32.08 14.17 -6.80
N ASP A 584 -31.81 14.11 -8.10
CA ASP A 584 -30.66 13.40 -8.69
C ASP A 584 -29.47 14.36 -8.77
N THR A 585 -28.84 14.58 -7.62
CA THR A 585 -28.02 15.76 -7.31
C THR A 585 -26.88 16.01 -8.29
N TRP A 586 -26.11 14.98 -8.66
CA TRP A 586 -24.93 15.16 -9.51
C TRP A 586 -25.18 14.88 -11.00
N HIS A 587 -26.39 14.42 -11.34
CA HIS A 587 -26.91 14.59 -12.70
C HIS A 587 -27.59 15.94 -12.92
N HIS A 588 -27.59 16.83 -11.91
CA HIS A 588 -28.15 18.18 -12.01
C HIS A 588 -29.60 18.18 -12.52
N ARG A 589 -30.45 17.31 -11.96
CA ARG A 589 -31.86 17.19 -12.36
C ARG A 589 -32.75 16.74 -11.21
N VAL A 590 -34.07 16.89 -11.40
CA VAL A 590 -35.08 16.39 -10.47
C VAL A 590 -36.07 15.52 -11.25
N LEU A 591 -36.22 14.28 -10.82
CA LEU A 591 -36.99 13.26 -11.51
C LEU A 591 -38.28 12.94 -10.77
N GLU A 592 -39.36 12.71 -11.51
CA GLU A 592 -40.56 12.03 -11.04
C GLU A 592 -40.52 10.57 -11.49
N ILE A 593 -40.51 9.63 -10.55
CA ILE A 593 -40.31 8.20 -10.78
C ILE A 593 -41.53 7.44 -10.25
N ASP A 594 -42.14 6.59 -11.07
CA ASP A 594 -43.05 5.57 -10.58
C ASP A 594 -42.24 4.42 -9.96
N PRO A 595 -42.34 4.20 -8.63
CA PRO A 595 -41.54 3.17 -7.99
C PRO A 595 -41.96 1.75 -8.38
N ARG A 596 -43.14 1.51 -8.96
CA ARG A 596 -43.59 0.15 -9.33
C ARG A 596 -43.14 -0.24 -10.73
N SER A 597 -43.33 0.66 -11.70
CA SER A 597 -43.00 0.41 -13.10
C SER A 597 -41.59 0.86 -13.48
N GLY A 598 -40.96 1.75 -12.71
CA GLY A 598 -39.71 2.42 -13.06
C GLY A 598 -39.90 3.57 -14.06
N ALA A 599 -41.12 3.87 -14.50
CA ALA A 599 -41.40 4.94 -15.44
C ALA A 599 -41.01 6.31 -14.86
N LEU A 600 -40.17 7.05 -15.57
CA LEU A 600 -39.63 8.32 -15.12
C LEU A 600 -39.94 9.48 -16.07
N SER A 601 -40.01 10.68 -15.51
CA SER A 601 -40.11 11.97 -16.21
C SER A 601 -39.28 13.01 -15.45
N GLU A 602 -38.76 14.04 -16.12
CA GLU A 602 -38.06 15.13 -15.44
C GLU A 602 -39.02 16.27 -15.10
N LEU A 603 -38.85 16.90 -13.93
CA LEU A 603 -39.58 18.13 -13.62
C LEU A 603 -39.08 19.27 -14.53
N PRO A 604 -39.97 20.17 -15.01
CA PRO A 604 -39.57 21.27 -15.88
C PRO A 604 -38.43 22.09 -15.25
N PRO A 605 -37.27 22.23 -15.89
CA PRO A 605 -36.12 22.87 -15.26
C PRO A 605 -36.39 24.36 -14.99
N PRO A 606 -35.91 24.92 -13.86
CA PRO A 606 -35.99 26.35 -13.60
C PRO A 606 -35.11 27.16 -14.58
N PRO A 607 -35.37 28.47 -14.74
CA PRO A 607 -34.46 29.36 -15.46
C PRO A 607 -33.01 29.21 -14.99
N GLY A 608 -32.08 28.97 -15.90
CA GLY A 608 -30.68 28.71 -15.61
C GLY A 608 -30.33 27.25 -15.26
N GLY A 609 -31.29 26.33 -15.31
CA GLY A 609 -31.09 24.91 -15.02
C GLY A 609 -30.88 24.63 -13.53
N TRP A 610 -30.71 23.35 -13.18
CA TRP A 610 -30.39 22.93 -11.81
C TRP A 610 -28.88 22.93 -11.58
N TYR A 611 -28.43 23.21 -10.36
CA TYR A 611 -27.04 23.02 -9.96
C TYR A 611 -26.96 22.42 -8.56
N GLY A 612 -26.92 21.09 -8.50
CA GLY A 612 -26.87 20.35 -7.24
C GLY A 612 -28.16 20.45 -6.44
N PRO A 613 -29.33 20.06 -6.98
CA PRO A 613 -30.56 19.98 -6.20
C PRO A 613 -30.40 18.93 -5.10
N ARG A 614 -30.79 19.24 -3.85
CA ARG A 614 -30.55 18.33 -2.71
C ARG A 614 -31.80 17.95 -1.92
N GLY A 615 -32.56 18.91 -1.44
CA GLY A 615 -33.77 18.67 -0.63
C GLY A 615 -35.03 18.75 -1.48
N VAL A 616 -35.98 17.85 -1.22
CA VAL A 616 -37.29 17.82 -1.87
C VAL A 616 -38.37 17.65 -0.82
N ALA A 617 -39.41 18.49 -0.86
CA ALA A 617 -40.62 18.30 -0.06
C ALA A 617 -41.87 18.48 -0.89
N VAL A 618 -42.83 17.58 -0.67
CA VAL A 618 -44.12 17.56 -1.34
C VAL A 618 -45.22 17.82 -0.32
N ARG A 619 -46.16 18.69 -0.69
CA ARG A 619 -47.36 18.99 0.10
C ARG A 619 -48.52 18.08 -0.30
N ALA A 620 -49.50 17.91 0.58
CA ALA A 620 -50.64 17.01 0.38
C ALA A 620 -51.48 17.28 -0.89
N ASP A 621 -51.49 18.51 -1.40
CA ASP A 621 -52.15 18.89 -2.66
C ASP A 621 -51.26 18.64 -3.90
N GLY A 622 -50.03 18.18 -3.72
CA GLY A 622 -49.08 17.89 -4.80
C GLY A 622 -48.12 19.04 -5.12
N ALA A 623 -48.14 20.16 -4.39
CA ALA A 623 -47.13 21.20 -4.56
C ALA A 623 -45.74 20.71 -4.14
N VAL A 624 -44.71 21.06 -4.90
CA VAL A 624 -43.33 20.61 -4.69
C VAL A 624 -42.43 21.80 -4.40
N VAL A 625 -41.53 21.66 -3.42
CA VAL A 625 -40.41 22.58 -3.21
C VAL A 625 -39.10 21.80 -3.29
N VAL A 626 -38.13 22.36 -4.01
CA VAL A 626 -36.79 21.81 -4.15
C VAL A 626 -35.77 22.86 -3.72
N SER A 627 -34.76 22.47 -2.95
CA SER A 627 -33.58 23.30 -2.74
C SER A 627 -32.57 23.07 -3.86
N ASP A 628 -32.35 24.11 -4.67
CA ASP A 628 -31.32 24.14 -5.71
C ASP A 628 -30.04 24.69 -5.08
N THR A 629 -29.36 23.83 -4.32
CA THR A 629 -28.34 24.20 -3.34
C THR A 629 -27.21 25.01 -3.96
N GLY A 630 -26.64 24.55 -5.08
CA GLY A 630 -25.52 25.22 -5.72
C GLY A 630 -25.87 26.58 -6.35
N ASN A 631 -27.15 26.79 -6.69
CA ASN A 631 -27.67 28.10 -7.13
C ASN A 631 -28.23 28.94 -5.97
N LYS A 632 -28.17 28.45 -4.73
CA LYS A 632 -28.55 29.16 -3.51
C LYS A 632 -29.98 29.69 -3.54
N ARG A 633 -30.90 28.87 -4.02
CA ARG A 633 -32.32 29.23 -4.19
C ARG A 633 -33.26 28.07 -3.89
N LEU A 634 -34.54 28.38 -3.71
CA LEU A 634 -35.62 27.40 -3.68
C LEU A 634 -36.43 27.49 -4.96
N VAL A 635 -36.87 26.34 -5.46
CA VAL A 635 -37.69 26.21 -6.67
C VAL A 635 -39.01 25.55 -6.30
N LEU A 636 -40.12 26.20 -6.62
CA LEU A 636 -41.47 25.79 -6.23
C LEU A 636 -42.30 25.47 -7.46
N TYR A 637 -43.03 24.35 -7.40
CA TYR A 637 -44.03 23.92 -8.37
C TYR A 637 -45.40 23.84 -7.72
N GLY A 638 -46.42 24.36 -8.41
CA GLY A 638 -47.81 24.27 -7.97
C GLY A 638 -48.42 22.86 -8.10
N PRO A 639 -49.59 22.62 -7.49
CA PRO A 639 -50.35 21.38 -7.65
C PRO A 639 -50.64 21.07 -9.13
N GLY A 640 -50.31 19.86 -9.61
CA GLY A 640 -50.59 19.42 -10.98
C GLY A 640 -49.58 19.86 -12.05
N GLY A 641 -48.50 20.55 -11.65
CA GLY A 641 -47.46 21.02 -12.57
C GLY A 641 -47.75 22.42 -13.14
N GLY A 642 -46.68 23.15 -13.43
CA GLY A 642 -46.71 24.54 -13.91
C GLY A 642 -45.29 25.11 -13.97
N PRO A 643 -45.10 26.33 -14.52
CA PRO A 643 -43.78 26.95 -14.56
C PRO A 643 -43.24 27.13 -13.13
N PRO A 644 -41.95 26.84 -12.89
CA PRO A 644 -41.36 26.98 -11.57
C PRO A 644 -41.31 28.45 -11.14
N SER A 645 -41.58 28.69 -9.86
CA SER A 645 -41.28 29.96 -9.19
C SER A 645 -40.02 29.84 -8.34
N ILE A 646 -39.28 30.94 -8.19
CA ILE A 646 -37.98 30.96 -7.48
C ILE A 646 -38.09 31.84 -6.24
N LEU A 647 -37.61 31.33 -5.11
CA LEU A 647 -37.46 32.11 -3.88
C LEU A 647 -35.98 32.18 -3.47
N GLY A 648 -35.63 33.32 -2.87
CA GLY A 648 -34.32 33.55 -2.26
C GLY A 648 -33.25 34.05 -3.23
N GLY A 649 -32.08 33.41 -3.19
CA GLY A 649 -30.87 33.81 -3.91
C GLY A 649 -29.68 34.03 -2.98
N PRO A 650 -28.46 34.15 -3.53
CA PRO A 650 -27.22 34.18 -2.76
C PRO A 650 -27.18 35.33 -1.74
N GLY A 651 -26.81 35.02 -0.49
CA GLY A 651 -26.51 36.01 0.54
C GLY A 651 -26.85 35.57 1.96
N ASP A 652 -26.59 36.45 2.92
CA ASP A 652 -26.75 36.24 4.37
C ASP A 652 -27.90 37.07 4.99
N ALA A 653 -28.46 38.04 4.27
CA ALA A 653 -29.64 38.77 4.71
C ALA A 653 -30.87 37.85 4.88
N PRO A 654 -31.85 38.18 5.73
CA PRO A 654 -33.11 37.43 5.81
C PRO A 654 -33.77 37.28 4.44
N GLY A 655 -34.18 36.06 4.08
CA GLY A 655 -34.74 35.74 2.77
C GLY A 655 -33.69 35.46 1.68
N ARG A 656 -32.39 35.70 1.95
CA ARG A 656 -31.27 35.21 1.12
C ARG A 656 -30.72 33.92 1.71
N LEU A 657 -30.07 33.12 0.87
CA LEU A 657 -29.65 31.75 1.17
C LEU A 657 -28.18 31.53 0.82
N ASP A 658 -27.54 30.63 1.57
CA ASP A 658 -26.22 30.09 1.31
C ASP A 658 -26.21 28.59 1.62
N GLU A 659 -25.99 27.77 0.58
CA GLU A 659 -26.11 26.30 0.64
C GLU A 659 -27.43 25.82 1.29
N PRO A 660 -28.61 26.19 0.74
CA PRO A 660 -29.88 25.68 1.25
C PRO A 660 -29.99 24.17 0.97
N VAL A 661 -30.32 23.37 1.98
CA VAL A 661 -30.42 21.89 1.84
C VAL A 661 -31.78 21.37 2.27
N GLY A 662 -31.97 21.00 3.53
CA GLY A 662 -33.24 20.45 4.02
C GLY A 662 -34.39 21.45 3.85
N VAL A 663 -35.51 21.00 3.28
CA VAL A 663 -36.71 21.81 3.08
C VAL A 663 -37.95 21.05 3.54
N ALA A 664 -38.92 21.75 4.12
CA ALA A 664 -40.22 21.17 4.48
C ALA A 664 -41.34 22.19 4.41
N TRP A 665 -42.54 21.72 4.07
CA TRP A 665 -43.77 22.52 4.18
C TRP A 665 -44.22 22.58 5.65
N VAL A 666 -44.41 23.79 6.16
CA VAL A 666 -44.96 24.02 7.51
C VAL A 666 -46.47 24.28 7.44
N SER A 667 -46.93 24.91 6.38
CA SER A 667 -48.35 25.10 6.06
C SER A 667 -48.54 25.29 4.55
N LYS A 668 -49.76 25.60 4.09
CA LYS A 668 -50.03 25.93 2.68
C LYS A 668 -49.26 27.15 2.16
N ASP A 669 -48.84 28.05 3.03
CA ASP A 669 -48.20 29.32 2.63
C ASP A 669 -46.82 29.49 3.25
N ALA A 670 -46.25 28.46 3.89
CA ALA A 670 -44.97 28.58 4.61
C ALA A 670 -44.05 27.36 4.43
N ILE A 671 -42.78 27.63 4.17
CA ILE A 671 -41.70 26.66 3.93
C ILE A 671 -40.57 26.92 4.92
N ALA A 672 -40.12 25.88 5.61
CA ALA A 672 -38.89 25.90 6.39
C ALA A 672 -37.72 25.43 5.53
N VAL A 673 -36.59 26.14 5.59
CA VAL A 673 -35.35 25.79 4.88
C VAL A 673 -34.16 25.83 5.85
N CYS A 674 -33.35 24.77 5.80
CA CYS A 674 -32.02 24.72 6.41
C CYS A 674 -31.05 25.49 5.51
N ASP A 675 -30.72 26.70 5.94
CA ASP A 675 -29.77 27.61 5.28
C ASP A 675 -28.38 27.34 5.85
N THR A 676 -27.75 26.29 5.32
CA THR A 676 -26.65 25.55 5.96
C THR A 676 -25.40 26.41 6.09
N GLY A 677 -25.02 27.12 5.03
CA GLY A 677 -23.86 28.01 5.01
C GLY A 677 -24.00 29.16 6.01
N ASN A 678 -25.22 29.69 6.16
CA ASN A 678 -25.54 30.73 7.13
C ASN A 678 -25.85 30.20 8.55
N ARG A 679 -25.80 28.88 8.77
CA ARG A 679 -26.06 28.21 10.06
C ARG A 679 -27.36 28.67 10.73
N ARG A 680 -28.45 28.64 9.96
CA ARG A 680 -29.78 29.02 10.44
C ARG A 680 -30.89 28.21 9.75
N VAL A 681 -32.07 28.23 10.35
CA VAL A 681 -33.30 27.81 9.68
C VAL A 681 -34.15 29.04 9.39
N GLN A 682 -34.65 29.17 8.17
CA GLN A 682 -35.56 30.25 7.79
C GLN A 682 -36.95 29.70 7.47
N LEU A 683 -37.98 30.39 7.96
CA LEU A 683 -39.37 30.17 7.59
C LEU A 683 -39.77 31.27 6.62
N LEU A 684 -40.07 30.90 5.38
CA LEU A 684 -40.40 31.80 4.29
C LEU A 684 -41.82 31.53 3.83
N THR A 685 -42.54 32.57 3.41
CA THR A 685 -43.78 32.38 2.68
C THR A 685 -43.53 31.98 1.22
N THR A 686 -44.55 31.48 0.54
CA THR A 686 -44.46 31.13 -0.90
C THR A 686 -44.24 32.33 -1.83
N ASP A 687 -44.48 33.56 -1.35
CA ASP A 687 -44.14 34.83 -2.02
C ASP A 687 -42.78 35.41 -1.57
N GLY A 688 -42.03 34.70 -0.72
CA GLY A 688 -40.66 35.05 -0.32
C GLY A 688 -40.52 35.97 0.89
N ARG A 689 -41.63 36.33 1.56
CA ARG A 689 -41.59 37.09 2.81
C ARG A 689 -41.03 36.21 3.94
N VAL A 690 -40.11 36.77 4.71
CA VAL A 690 -39.51 36.09 5.86
C VAL A 690 -40.48 36.14 7.05
N LEU A 691 -40.93 34.97 7.51
CA LEU A 691 -41.76 34.85 8.71
C LEU A 691 -40.92 34.71 9.98
N ARG A 692 -39.81 33.96 9.90
CA ARG A 692 -38.95 33.70 11.05
C ARG A 692 -37.54 33.31 10.60
N VAL A 693 -36.54 33.70 11.39
CA VAL A 693 -35.15 33.23 11.28
C VAL A 693 -34.74 32.65 12.63
N VAL A 694 -34.22 31.42 12.63
CA VAL A 694 -33.78 30.70 13.83
C VAL A 694 -32.28 30.40 13.70
N PRO A 695 -31.40 31.12 14.43
CA PRO A 695 -29.96 30.87 14.40
C PRO A 695 -29.59 29.50 15.01
N LEU A 696 -28.64 28.80 14.37
CA LEU A 696 -28.07 27.53 14.80
C LEU A 696 -26.53 27.56 14.74
N PRO A 697 -25.85 28.46 15.48
CA PRO A 697 -24.42 28.74 15.30
C PRO A 697 -23.47 27.55 15.52
N GLY A 698 -23.92 26.54 16.27
CA GLY A 698 -23.18 25.30 16.55
C GLY A 698 -23.56 24.11 15.65
N ALA A 699 -24.47 24.29 14.68
CA ALA A 699 -24.85 23.26 13.73
C ALA A 699 -23.97 23.29 12.49
N TRP A 700 -23.86 22.14 11.81
CA TRP A 700 -23.31 22.02 10.45
C TRP A 700 -21.89 22.59 10.32
N SER A 701 -20.99 22.09 11.16
CA SER A 701 -19.58 22.52 11.17
C SER A 701 -18.84 22.22 9.86
N ASP A 702 -19.34 21.28 9.06
CA ASP A 702 -18.86 20.99 7.71
C ASP A 702 -19.67 21.78 6.68
N PHE A 703 -18.97 22.48 5.78
CA PHE A 703 -19.57 23.26 4.70
C PHE A 703 -20.48 22.42 3.79
N TYR A 704 -20.16 21.12 3.62
CA TYR A 704 -20.95 20.21 2.79
C TYR A 704 -21.97 19.39 3.59
N SER A 705 -22.33 19.84 4.78
CA SER A 705 -23.39 19.22 5.59
C SER A 705 -24.69 19.12 4.80
N ARG A 706 -25.40 18.00 4.99
CA ARG A 706 -26.65 17.71 4.27
C ARG A 706 -27.77 17.45 5.28
N PRO A 707 -28.21 18.50 5.98
CA PRO A 707 -29.26 18.37 6.96
C PRO A 707 -30.61 18.13 6.32
N GLU A 708 -31.43 17.35 7.00
CA GLU A 708 -32.84 17.15 6.70
C GLU A 708 -33.69 17.76 7.82
N ILE A 709 -34.92 18.14 7.48
CA ILE A 709 -35.86 18.79 8.41
C ILE A 709 -37.20 18.04 8.40
N ALA A 710 -37.68 17.70 9.60
CA ALA A 710 -39.00 17.11 9.83
C ALA A 710 -39.85 18.06 10.67
N VAL A 711 -41.06 18.37 10.18
CA VAL A 711 -42.03 19.23 10.86
C VAL A 711 -42.97 18.33 11.67
N LEU A 712 -42.83 18.32 13.01
CA LEU A 712 -43.71 17.54 13.88
C LEU A 712 -45.04 18.26 14.12
N ALA A 713 -44.96 19.58 14.30
CA ALA A 713 -46.08 20.50 14.40
C ALA A 713 -45.67 21.87 13.80
N PRO A 714 -46.62 22.79 13.51
CA PRO A 714 -46.32 24.08 12.90
C PRO A 714 -45.21 24.89 13.60
N ASP A 715 -45.05 24.74 14.92
CA ASP A 715 -44.04 25.40 15.72
C ASP A 715 -43.02 24.44 16.38
N ASP A 716 -42.97 23.16 15.98
CA ASP A 716 -42.08 22.13 16.52
C ASP A 716 -41.42 21.32 15.39
N TRP A 717 -40.12 21.54 15.17
CA TRP A 717 -39.35 20.94 14.07
C TRP A 717 -38.11 20.22 14.58
N LEU A 718 -37.72 19.15 13.90
CA LEU A 718 -36.44 18.46 14.09
C LEU A 718 -35.55 18.65 12.87
N VAL A 719 -34.27 18.88 13.12
CA VAL A 719 -33.27 19.12 12.09
C VAL A 719 -32.05 18.25 12.35
N SER A 720 -31.55 17.55 11.34
CA SER A 720 -30.38 16.68 11.49
C SER A 720 -29.07 17.45 11.38
N ASP A 721 -28.05 16.99 12.12
CA ASP A 721 -26.70 17.51 12.08
C ASP A 721 -25.70 16.35 12.20
N THR A 722 -25.35 15.79 11.04
CA THR A 722 -24.47 14.63 10.96
C THR A 722 -23.07 14.89 11.56
N PRO A 723 -22.35 15.99 11.21
CA PRO A 723 -21.06 16.28 11.83
C PRO A 723 -21.15 16.51 13.34
N GLY A 724 -22.22 17.18 13.79
CA GLY A 724 -22.50 17.40 15.21
C GLY A 724 -22.97 16.16 15.97
N LYS A 725 -23.20 15.04 15.26
CA LYS A 725 -23.77 13.77 15.77
C LYS A 725 -25.03 13.98 16.59
N CYS A 726 -25.88 14.91 16.16
CA CYS A 726 -27.02 15.36 16.96
C CYS A 726 -28.21 15.77 16.08
N LEU A 727 -29.35 15.98 16.73
CA LEU A 727 -30.52 16.62 16.17
C LEU A 727 -30.73 17.96 16.89
N TRP A 728 -31.28 18.93 16.17
CA TRP A 728 -31.73 20.21 16.73
C TRP A 728 -33.26 20.23 16.73
N ARG A 729 -33.87 20.35 17.91
CA ARG A 729 -35.32 20.55 18.05
C ARG A 729 -35.60 22.04 18.20
N ILE A 730 -36.47 22.57 17.35
CA ILE A 730 -36.89 23.97 17.34
C ILE A 730 -38.36 23.98 17.74
N ARG A 731 -38.67 24.37 18.98
CA ARG A 731 -40.05 24.42 19.50
C ARG A 731 -40.39 25.80 20.06
N GLY A 732 -41.42 26.44 19.52
CA GLY A 732 -41.83 27.79 19.97
C GLY A 732 -40.71 28.83 19.89
N GLY A 733 -39.79 28.70 18.92
CA GLY A 733 -38.60 29.54 18.76
C GLY A 733 -37.41 29.19 19.68
N LYS A 734 -37.56 28.23 20.60
CA LYS A 734 -36.46 27.73 21.42
C LYS A 734 -35.74 26.59 20.72
N VAL A 735 -34.41 26.65 20.71
CA VAL A 735 -33.54 25.63 20.11
C VAL A 735 -32.97 24.73 21.20
N LYS A 736 -33.08 23.41 21.03
CA LYS A 736 -32.48 22.41 21.92
C LYS A 736 -31.70 21.37 21.12
N ARG A 737 -30.44 21.17 21.52
CA ARG A 737 -29.59 20.08 20.98
C ARG A 737 -29.99 18.75 21.61
N ILE A 738 -30.15 17.72 20.78
CA ILE A 738 -30.48 16.35 21.17
C ILE A 738 -29.35 15.46 20.67
N VAL A 739 -28.64 14.80 21.57
CA VAL A 739 -27.68 13.74 21.21
C VAL A 739 -28.42 12.42 21.31
N PRO A 740 -28.74 11.71 20.20
CA PRO A 740 -29.63 10.55 20.23
C PRO A 740 -29.16 9.44 21.18
N GLY A 741 -27.87 9.13 21.19
CA GLY A 741 -27.27 8.04 21.97
C GLY A 741 -25.74 8.10 21.98
N PRO A 742 -25.05 6.96 22.19
CA PRO A 742 -23.58 6.88 22.12
C PRO A 742 -23.03 7.45 20.80
N PRO A 743 -21.74 7.81 20.72
CA PRO A 743 -21.14 8.56 19.59
C PRO A 743 -21.15 7.83 18.22
N GLU A 744 -21.72 6.64 18.16
CA GLU A 744 -21.92 5.81 16.97
C GLU A 744 -23.14 6.23 16.14
N ILE A 745 -24.19 6.78 16.76
CA ILE A 745 -25.39 7.23 16.04
C ILE A 745 -25.12 8.60 15.41
N GLN A 746 -25.06 8.63 14.09
CA GLN A 746 -24.80 9.84 13.31
C GLN A 746 -26.02 10.14 12.43
N PRO A 747 -26.99 10.94 12.93
CA PRO A 747 -28.27 11.14 12.25
C PRO A 747 -28.08 11.80 10.89
N THR A 748 -28.83 11.32 9.91
CA THR A 748 -28.84 11.80 8.52
C THR A 748 -30.25 12.20 8.11
N GLY A 749 -31.04 11.27 7.59
CA GLY A 749 -32.41 11.52 7.14
C GLY A 749 -33.41 11.67 8.27
N LEU A 750 -34.49 12.41 8.02
CA LEU A 750 -35.63 12.55 8.93
C LEU A 750 -36.94 12.49 8.15
N ALA A 751 -37.91 11.71 8.64
CA ALA A 751 -39.28 11.72 8.15
C ALA A 751 -40.26 11.58 9.32
N TRP A 752 -41.39 12.29 9.27
CA TRP A 752 -42.41 12.27 10.31
C TRP A 752 -43.77 11.94 9.71
N ASP A 753 -44.51 11.02 10.33
CA ASP A 753 -45.93 10.77 10.06
C ASP A 753 -46.77 11.13 11.27
N ALA A 754 -47.45 12.27 11.18
CA ALA A 754 -48.30 12.80 12.24
C ALA A 754 -49.52 11.91 12.56
N ARG A 755 -49.94 11.01 11.66
CA ARG A 755 -51.11 10.14 11.89
C ARG A 755 -50.79 8.96 12.79
N THR A 756 -49.54 8.53 12.78
CA THR A 756 -49.09 7.32 13.48
C THR A 756 -48.12 7.63 14.62
N GLY A 757 -47.70 8.89 14.77
CA GLY A 757 -46.66 9.28 15.72
C GLY A 757 -45.29 8.72 15.35
N MET A 758 -45.08 8.32 14.09
CA MET A 758 -43.88 7.61 13.66
C MET A 758 -42.81 8.58 13.15
N LEU A 759 -41.66 8.59 13.83
CA LEU A 759 -40.45 9.29 13.40
C LEU A 759 -39.47 8.29 12.81
N VAL A 760 -39.06 8.51 11.56
CA VAL A 760 -38.00 7.74 10.91
C VAL A 760 -36.74 8.57 10.82
N MET A 761 -35.62 7.99 11.21
CA MET A 761 -34.31 8.63 11.20
C MET A 761 -33.27 7.73 10.54
N GLY A 762 -32.57 8.23 9.54
CA GLY A 762 -31.41 7.55 8.96
C GLY A 762 -30.15 7.80 9.81
N ASP A 763 -29.16 6.91 9.70
CA ASP A 763 -27.81 7.22 10.15
C ASP A 763 -26.73 6.92 9.11
N LEU A 764 -25.56 7.54 9.29
CA LEU A 764 -24.40 7.40 8.40
C LEU A 764 -23.79 5.99 8.41
N THR A 765 -24.24 5.10 9.30
CA THR A 765 -23.77 3.71 9.40
C THR A 765 -24.65 2.74 8.59
N GLY A 766 -25.62 3.26 7.83
CA GLY A 766 -26.52 2.45 7.01
C GLY A 766 -27.66 1.84 7.81
N LYS A 767 -28.05 2.44 8.94
CA LYS A 767 -29.23 2.02 9.68
C LYS A 767 -30.36 3.03 9.50
N VAL A 768 -31.58 2.52 9.50
CA VAL A 768 -32.80 3.33 9.49
C VAL A 768 -33.59 3.01 10.75
N TRP A 769 -33.72 3.99 11.61
CA TRP A 769 -34.43 3.92 12.88
C TRP A 769 -35.88 4.31 12.67
N VAL A 770 -36.80 3.48 13.16
CA VAL A 770 -38.22 3.80 13.26
C VAL A 770 -38.55 3.92 14.74
N LEU A 771 -38.97 5.12 15.15
CA LEU A 771 -39.19 5.53 16.53
C LEU A 771 -40.66 5.90 16.71
N GLU A 772 -41.28 5.35 17.74
CA GLU A 772 -42.64 5.71 18.12
C GLU A 772 -42.59 6.88 19.13
N VAL A 773 -43.08 8.03 18.70
CA VAL A 773 -43.20 9.24 19.52
C VAL A 773 -44.65 9.32 20.00
N PRO A 774 -44.92 9.21 21.31
CA PRO A 774 -46.28 9.29 21.83
C PRO A 774 -46.88 10.67 21.51
N ASP A 775 -48.17 10.69 21.16
CA ASP A 775 -48.93 11.92 20.90
C ASP A 775 -48.70 12.93 22.03
N GLY A 776 -48.25 14.13 21.65
CA GLY A 776 -47.98 15.25 22.55
C GLY A 776 -49.17 16.17 22.70
#